data_AF-A0A7J6HR31-F1
#
_entry.id   AF-A0A7J6HR31-F1
#
_cell.length_a   1.000
_cell.length_b   1.000
_cell.length_c   1.000
_cell.angle_alpha   90.00
_cell.angle_beta   90.00
_cell.angle_gamma   90.00
#
_symmetry.space_group_name_H-M   'P 1'
#
loop_
_entity.id
_entity.type
_entity.pdbx_description
1 polymer ?
#
loop_
_entity_poly.entity_id
_entity_poly.type
_entity_poly.pdbx_seq_one_letter_code
_entity_poly.pdbx_strand_id
1 'polypeptide(L)'
;MTMENRNSNNGENFKLVGSSKFVRTNPKSDRFTVKRFHHVEFWCGDATNTARRFSRALGMPMVAKSDLSTGNFTHASYLLRSGEVQFLFTAPYSPSIATDSTSSASIPTFDRSTFLSFSAAHGLAVRAVAVEVEDAEFAFSTSVAHGATPSSPPITLGDGIVISEVCLYGDVVFRYISYKAQEPDHSGFLPGFVTVSTESDKLLDFGIRGIDHAAGNVPELQPAFLYVKKFTGFHEFAEFTTEEVGTSDSGFNSAVLANNKESVLIPINEPVYGTKWRSQIQTFLEHNEGPGVQHLALISDDIFRTLKEIKKQSGKGGFELMGAPPPTYYKNLRKRAGDVLSETQINKCEEFGVLVDRDHEGTLLQILTKPLGDRPTLFMEIIQRVGCMRKDDDDDEVVQQKGGCGGFGKEKKMTINNGNGQNTTRSTTVEEDLKLVGFSNFVRTNPKSDRFTVKRFHHVEFWCGDATNTALRFSWGLGMPLLAKSDLSTGNSTHASYLLRSGELNFLFTAPYSSAISTHQTSSASIPTFDRSTFLSFFAAHGLAVRAVALEVEDAEFAFATSVANGAMPSSPPINLGDGVVIAEVRLYGDVVLRYVSYKVESSQNLVFLPGFESVLTAESDQPLDYGIRRLDHAVGNVPELLPAVSYVKKFTGFHEFAEFTAEDVGTSESGLNSKMLANNNETVLIPMNEPVHGTKRKSQIQTFLEHNEGPGIQHLALASEDIFGTLREMRKRSGLGGFEFMPSPPPTYYKNLKNRAGDVLTETQIQECEELGVLVDRDDQGTLLQIFTKPIGDRPTIFIEIIQRVGCMVKDDKGKLYQKGGCGGFGKGNISELFKCVEEYEKTLLKTKVVT
;
A
#
# COMPACT_ATOMS: atom_id res chain seq x y z
N MET A 1 -33.55 13.33 20.10
CA MET A 1 -34.63 14.34 20.15
C MET A 1 -35.41 14.21 18.86
N THR A 2 -36.69 13.89 18.95
CA THR A 2 -37.62 13.64 17.83
C THR A 2 -37.87 14.92 17.05
N MET A 3 -37.52 14.95 15.76
CA MET A 3 -37.88 16.04 14.85
C MET A 3 -39.29 15.80 14.29
N GLU A 4 -40.20 16.71 14.63
CA GLU A 4 -41.53 16.80 14.01
C GLU A 4 -41.45 17.39 12.60
N ASN A 5 -42.20 16.75 11.71
CA ASN A 5 -42.50 17.14 10.34
C ASN A 5 -42.95 18.61 10.22
N ARG A 6 -42.25 19.36 9.35
CA ARG A 6 -42.85 20.48 8.60
C ARG A 6 -42.59 20.28 7.11
N ASN A 7 -43.57 19.67 6.46
CA ASN A 7 -43.69 19.60 5.01
C ASN A 7 -44.54 20.79 4.53
N SER A 8 -44.01 21.64 3.63
CA SER A 8 -44.83 22.38 2.66
C SER A 8 -43.98 23.00 1.52
N ASN A 9 -44.09 22.37 0.35
CA ASN A 9 -44.21 22.94 -1.01
C ASN A 9 -43.07 23.75 -1.64
N ASN A 10 -42.26 23.06 -2.44
CA ASN A 10 -42.16 23.21 -3.92
C ASN A 10 -41.18 22.16 -4.48
N GLY A 11 -41.42 20.88 -4.18
CA GLY A 11 -40.52 19.80 -4.62
C GLY A 11 -40.76 19.46 -6.09
N GLU A 12 -39.72 19.54 -6.92
CA GLU A 12 -39.69 18.84 -8.19
C GLU A 12 -40.01 17.35 -7.92
N ASN A 13 -41.14 16.86 -8.46
CA ASN A 13 -41.51 15.45 -8.38
C ASN A 13 -40.63 14.64 -9.34
N PHE A 14 -39.38 14.38 -8.96
CA PHE A 14 -38.56 13.39 -9.65
C PHE A 14 -39.14 12.00 -9.40
N LYS A 15 -39.46 11.27 -10.48
CA LYS A 15 -39.92 9.89 -10.41
C LYS A 15 -39.34 9.15 -11.62
N LEU A 16 -38.61 8.07 -11.35
CA LEU A 16 -38.05 7.22 -12.41
C LEU A 16 -39.16 6.72 -13.33
N VAL A 17 -38.95 6.89 -14.63
CA VAL A 17 -39.88 6.42 -15.68
C VAL A 17 -39.35 5.21 -16.43
N GLY A 18 -38.05 4.91 -16.28
CA GLY A 18 -37.35 3.81 -16.94
C GLY A 18 -36.87 4.16 -18.36
N SER A 19 -35.79 3.50 -18.79
CA SER A 19 -35.09 3.76 -20.05
C SER A 19 -36.02 3.75 -21.27
N SER A 20 -37.02 2.86 -21.29
CA SER A 20 -37.98 2.73 -22.40
C SER A 20 -38.93 3.93 -22.57
N LYS A 21 -39.14 4.72 -21.51
CA LYS A 21 -40.00 5.92 -21.51
C LYS A 21 -39.21 7.20 -21.34
N PHE A 22 -37.92 7.10 -21.04
CA PHE A 22 -37.05 8.23 -20.85
C PHE A 22 -36.76 8.93 -22.18
N VAL A 23 -36.85 10.26 -22.19
CA VAL A 23 -36.51 11.09 -23.34
C VAL A 23 -35.32 11.96 -22.95
N ARG A 24 -34.14 11.62 -23.47
CA ARG A 24 -32.93 12.39 -23.25
C ARG A 24 -33.07 13.78 -23.86
N THR A 25 -32.83 14.81 -23.05
CA THR A 25 -32.78 16.20 -23.49
C THR A 25 -31.53 16.86 -22.91
N ASN A 26 -30.83 17.66 -23.71
CA ASN A 26 -29.68 18.44 -23.26
C ASN A 26 -30.03 19.94 -23.30
N PRO A 27 -30.68 20.46 -22.24
CA PRO A 27 -31.18 21.84 -22.20
C PRO A 27 -30.07 22.90 -22.07
N LYS A 28 -28.80 22.49 -22.05
CA LYS A 28 -27.64 23.36 -21.79
C LYS A 28 -27.74 24.11 -20.45
N SER A 29 -28.00 23.38 -19.37
CA SER A 29 -28.35 23.92 -18.05
C SER A 29 -27.21 23.98 -17.01
N ASP A 30 -25.98 23.57 -17.36
CA ASP A 30 -24.84 23.68 -16.44
C ASP A 30 -24.73 25.08 -15.83
N ARG A 31 -24.47 25.12 -14.53
CA ARG A 31 -24.31 26.40 -13.80
C ARG A 31 -22.90 26.97 -13.88
N PHE A 32 -21.94 26.15 -14.29
CA PHE A 32 -20.55 26.50 -14.51
C PHE A 32 -19.96 25.59 -15.58
N THR A 33 -19.01 26.10 -16.36
CA THR A 33 -18.40 25.36 -17.46
C THR A 33 -17.48 24.26 -16.92
N VAL A 34 -17.84 23.00 -17.16
CA VAL A 34 -16.98 21.84 -16.91
C VAL A 34 -16.29 21.44 -18.21
N LYS A 35 -14.96 21.35 -18.18
CA LYS A 35 -14.16 20.96 -19.35
C LYS A 35 -14.07 19.43 -19.46
N ARG A 36 -13.57 18.77 -18.41
CA ARG A 36 -13.29 17.32 -18.37
C ARG A 36 -13.09 16.81 -16.94
N PHE A 37 -13.03 15.50 -16.78
CA PHE A 37 -12.40 14.90 -15.58
C PHE A 37 -10.95 15.38 -15.47
N HIS A 38 -10.56 15.83 -14.28
CA HIS A 38 -9.19 16.18 -13.99
C HIS A 38 -8.43 14.98 -13.43
N HIS A 39 -8.92 14.42 -12.32
CA HIS A 39 -8.36 13.23 -11.70
C HIS A 39 -9.38 12.59 -10.75
N VAL A 40 -9.14 11.34 -10.36
CA VAL A 40 -9.83 10.71 -9.23
C VAL A 40 -8.81 10.46 -8.13
N GLU A 41 -9.09 10.98 -6.93
CA GLU A 41 -8.24 10.74 -5.76
C GLU A 41 -8.79 9.57 -4.95
N PHE A 42 -7.92 8.59 -4.70
CA PHE A 42 -8.13 7.48 -3.80
C PHE A 42 -7.39 7.74 -2.50
N TRP A 43 -8.10 7.58 -1.39
CA TRP A 43 -7.46 7.46 -0.08
C TRP A 43 -7.25 5.97 0.21
N CYS A 44 -6.02 5.65 0.62
CA CYS A 44 -5.56 4.27 0.76
C CYS A 44 -4.59 4.14 1.92
N GLY A 45 -4.49 2.93 2.49
CA GLY A 45 -3.65 2.72 3.66
C GLY A 45 -2.15 2.87 3.40
N ASP A 46 -1.71 2.62 2.17
CA ASP A 46 -0.33 2.85 1.75
C ASP A 46 -0.30 3.21 0.26
N ALA A 47 0.07 4.44 -0.04
CA ALA A 47 0.01 5.03 -1.37
C ALA A 47 1.04 4.40 -2.31
N THR A 48 2.24 4.09 -1.81
CA THR A 48 3.31 3.44 -2.57
C THR A 48 2.87 2.05 -3.04
N ASN A 49 2.38 1.22 -2.12
CA ASN A 49 1.91 -0.13 -2.41
C ASN A 49 0.74 -0.12 -3.41
N THR A 50 -0.25 0.75 -3.17
CA THR A 50 -1.47 0.83 -3.99
C THR A 50 -1.15 1.34 -5.40
N ALA A 51 -0.42 2.45 -5.53
CA ALA A 51 -0.06 3.03 -6.82
C ALA A 51 0.77 2.06 -7.68
N ARG A 52 1.73 1.37 -7.08
CA ARG A 52 2.56 0.36 -7.77
C ARG A 52 1.73 -0.81 -8.31
N ARG A 53 0.76 -1.29 -7.54
CA ARG A 53 -0.15 -2.36 -8.00
C ARG A 53 -1.04 -1.87 -9.13
N PHE A 54 -1.71 -0.73 -8.96
CA PHE A 54 -2.61 -0.17 -9.98
C PHE A 54 -1.86 0.15 -11.28
N SER A 55 -0.65 0.68 -11.17
CA SER A 55 0.22 0.98 -12.32
C SER A 55 0.46 -0.26 -13.18
N ARG A 56 0.83 -1.38 -12.56
CA ARG A 56 1.00 -2.65 -13.26
C ARG A 56 -0.32 -3.25 -13.74
N ALA A 57 -1.36 -3.19 -12.91
CA ALA A 57 -2.64 -3.86 -13.19
C ALA A 57 -3.40 -3.23 -14.35
N LEU A 58 -3.30 -1.91 -14.52
CA LEU A 58 -3.97 -1.15 -15.57
C LEU A 58 -3.02 -0.66 -16.67
N GLY A 59 -1.71 -0.87 -16.53
CA GLY A 59 -0.73 -0.31 -17.45
C GLY A 59 -0.73 1.22 -17.42
N MET A 60 -0.75 1.80 -16.22
CA MET A 60 -0.77 3.25 -16.00
C MET A 60 0.53 3.69 -15.32
N PRO A 61 1.49 4.31 -16.03
CA PRO A 61 2.76 4.72 -15.46
C PRO A 61 2.58 5.77 -14.34
N MET A 62 3.46 5.73 -13.34
CA MET A 62 3.55 6.76 -12.32
C MET A 62 4.31 7.96 -12.91
N VAL A 63 3.61 9.08 -13.10
CA VAL A 63 4.15 10.25 -13.81
C VAL A 63 4.55 11.39 -12.88
N ALA A 64 4.01 11.42 -11.66
CA ALA A 64 4.38 12.43 -10.66
C ALA A 64 4.20 11.89 -9.24
N LYS A 65 4.93 12.47 -8.29
CA LYS A 65 4.81 12.13 -6.87
C LYS A 65 4.97 13.36 -5.98
N SER A 66 4.41 13.27 -4.78
CA SER A 66 4.63 14.20 -3.67
C SER A 66 4.82 13.37 -2.41
N ASP A 67 6.04 13.30 -1.89
CA ASP A 67 6.43 12.45 -0.77
C ASP A 67 7.52 13.16 0.08
N LEU A 68 8.12 12.46 1.04
CA LEU A 68 9.20 13.04 1.86
C LEU A 68 10.40 13.53 1.01
N SER A 69 10.65 12.92 -0.16
CA SER A 69 11.72 13.34 -1.08
C SER A 69 11.41 14.64 -1.83
N THR A 70 10.13 15.02 -1.91
CA THR A 70 9.68 16.28 -2.52
C THR A 70 9.41 17.36 -1.48
N GLY A 71 9.68 17.09 -0.20
CA GLY A 71 9.45 18.02 0.90
C GLY A 71 8.02 18.03 1.44
N ASN A 72 7.19 17.05 1.07
CA ASN A 72 5.88 16.87 1.70
C ASN A 72 5.99 16.01 2.95
N PHE A 73 5.70 16.60 4.11
CA PHE A 73 5.78 15.97 5.43
C PHE A 73 4.41 15.57 6.00
N THR A 74 3.33 15.76 5.25
CA THR A 74 1.95 15.51 5.71
C THR A 74 1.36 14.21 5.16
N HIS A 75 1.65 13.89 3.90
CA HIS A 75 1.15 12.70 3.21
C HIS A 75 2.08 12.28 2.06
N ALA A 76 1.96 11.02 1.65
CA ALA A 76 2.48 10.53 0.39
C ALA A 76 1.36 10.56 -0.66
N SER A 77 1.67 11.07 -1.86
CA SER A 77 0.77 11.05 -3.02
C SER A 77 1.49 10.62 -4.28
N TYR A 78 0.92 9.68 -5.01
CA TYR A 78 1.45 9.18 -6.29
C TYR A 78 0.42 9.29 -7.40
N LEU A 79 0.78 9.93 -8.51
CA LEU A 79 -0.08 10.15 -9.66
C LEU A 79 0.23 9.14 -10.76
N LEU A 80 -0.76 8.33 -11.09
CA LEU A 80 -0.76 7.47 -12.28
C LEU A 80 -1.49 8.15 -13.43
N ARG A 81 -0.97 8.01 -14.65
CA ARG A 81 -1.60 8.61 -15.84
C ARG A 81 -1.56 7.66 -17.04
N SER A 82 -2.68 7.55 -17.75
CA SER A 82 -2.76 6.92 -19.07
C SER A 82 -3.81 7.65 -19.92
N GLY A 83 -3.38 8.22 -21.06
CA GLY A 83 -4.20 9.18 -21.78
C GLY A 83 -4.63 10.34 -20.88
N GLU A 84 -5.94 10.61 -20.85
CA GLU A 84 -6.56 11.62 -19.98
C GLU A 84 -6.89 11.10 -18.57
N VAL A 85 -6.79 9.78 -18.33
CA VAL A 85 -7.07 9.20 -17.02
C VAL A 85 -5.96 9.54 -16.05
N GLN A 86 -6.32 10.10 -14.90
CA GLN A 86 -5.41 10.44 -13.83
C GLN A 86 -5.94 9.89 -12.50
N PHE A 87 -5.16 9.00 -11.87
CA PHE A 87 -5.45 8.46 -10.55
C PHE A 87 -4.40 8.92 -9.55
N LEU A 88 -4.87 9.52 -8.46
CA LEU A 88 -4.03 10.01 -7.38
C LEU A 88 -4.25 9.12 -6.15
N PHE A 89 -3.20 8.47 -5.66
CA PHE A 89 -3.26 7.67 -4.43
C PHE A 89 -2.61 8.45 -3.31
N THR A 90 -3.35 8.69 -2.23
CA THR A 90 -2.89 9.48 -1.08
C THR A 90 -2.99 8.67 0.22
N ALA A 91 -1.96 8.78 1.07
CA ALA A 91 -1.90 8.18 2.41
C ALA A 91 -1.18 9.10 3.41
N PRO A 92 -1.61 9.16 4.69
CA PRO A 92 -1.04 10.05 5.69
C PRO A 92 0.33 9.59 6.20
N TYR A 93 1.17 10.56 6.53
CA TYR A 93 2.28 10.34 7.45
C TYR A 93 1.84 10.44 8.92
N SER A 94 2.76 10.12 9.83
CA SER A 94 2.60 10.40 11.25
C SER A 94 2.59 11.91 11.55
N PRO A 95 1.78 12.40 12.52
CA PRO A 95 1.83 13.77 13.04
C PRO A 95 3.20 14.17 13.57
N SER A 96 4.01 13.24 14.08
CA SER A 96 5.36 13.53 14.60
C SER A 96 6.29 14.09 13.53
N ILE A 97 5.99 13.85 12.25
CA ILE A 97 6.81 14.27 11.11
C ILE A 97 6.57 15.75 10.77
N ALA A 98 5.37 16.27 11.05
CA ALA A 98 4.96 17.63 10.66
C ALA A 98 5.37 18.72 11.66
N THR A 99 5.88 18.38 12.85
CA THR A 99 6.10 19.35 13.94
C THR A 99 7.28 20.31 13.72
N ASP A 100 8.19 20.00 12.80
CA ASP A 100 9.47 20.73 12.64
C ASP A 100 9.56 21.62 11.39
N SER A 101 8.49 21.77 10.58
CA SER A 101 8.57 22.60 9.36
C SER A 101 7.28 23.35 9.02
N THR A 102 7.42 24.48 8.33
CA THR A 102 6.34 25.19 7.62
C THR A 102 5.88 24.37 6.40
N SER A 103 5.45 23.12 6.61
CA SER A 103 5.14 22.18 5.54
C SER A 103 3.85 22.58 4.82
N SER A 104 3.95 22.89 3.53
CA SER A 104 2.78 23.00 2.67
C SER A 104 2.38 21.61 2.16
N ALA A 105 1.21 21.12 2.57
CA ALA A 105 0.59 19.96 1.96
C ALA A 105 0.44 20.19 0.44
N SER A 106 0.90 19.27 -0.42
CA SER A 106 0.73 19.42 -1.87
C SER A 106 -0.74 19.35 -2.31
N ILE A 107 -1.57 18.73 -1.48
CA ILE A 107 -3.03 18.77 -1.59
C ILE A 107 -3.51 19.60 -0.38
N PRO A 108 -3.93 20.86 -0.58
CA PRO A 108 -4.22 21.77 0.54
C PRO A 108 -5.47 21.37 1.32
N THR A 109 -6.32 20.51 0.75
CA THR A 109 -7.54 20.00 1.38
C THR A 109 -7.33 18.69 2.14
N PHE A 110 -6.10 18.17 2.17
CA PHE A 110 -5.78 16.97 2.92
C PHE A 110 -5.77 17.27 4.43
N ASP A 111 -6.61 16.55 5.17
CA ASP A 111 -6.61 16.56 6.63
C ASP A 111 -6.46 15.12 7.16
N ARG A 112 -5.49 14.93 8.05
CA ARG A 112 -5.18 13.61 8.59
C ARG A 112 -6.31 13.04 9.45
N SER A 113 -7.01 13.88 10.22
CA SER A 113 -8.08 13.39 11.11
C SER A 113 -9.28 12.87 10.30
N THR A 114 -9.61 13.58 9.23
CA THR A 114 -10.59 13.21 8.22
C THR A 114 -10.16 11.93 7.50
N PHE A 115 -8.88 11.83 7.10
CA PHE A 115 -8.34 10.62 6.49
C PHE A 115 -8.50 9.40 7.40
N LEU A 116 -8.15 9.48 8.68
CA LEU A 116 -8.22 8.32 9.58
C LEU A 116 -9.65 7.84 9.76
N SER A 117 -10.60 8.76 9.85
CA SER A 117 -12.03 8.45 9.96
C SER A 117 -12.54 7.80 8.67
N PHE A 118 -12.17 8.37 7.51
CA PHE A 118 -12.47 7.82 6.19
C PHE A 118 -11.89 6.41 6.00
N SER A 119 -10.60 6.21 6.28
CA SER A 119 -9.93 4.92 6.09
C SER A 119 -10.50 3.84 7.02
N ALA A 120 -10.94 4.19 8.23
CA ALA A 120 -11.57 3.24 9.16
C ALA A 120 -12.91 2.73 8.62
N ALA A 121 -13.72 3.63 8.04
CA ALA A 121 -15.02 3.34 7.45
C ALA A 121 -14.89 2.61 6.11
N HIS A 122 -14.14 3.18 5.16
CA HIS A 122 -14.17 2.77 3.75
C HIS A 122 -13.00 1.87 3.32
N GLY A 123 -11.84 1.96 3.98
CA GLY A 123 -10.60 1.31 3.51
C GLY A 123 -10.02 2.02 2.28
N LEU A 124 -9.67 1.26 1.23
CA LEU A 124 -9.32 1.81 -0.09
C LEU A 124 -10.60 2.25 -0.81
N ALA A 125 -10.78 3.56 -0.98
CA ALA A 125 -11.95 4.13 -1.65
C ALA A 125 -11.65 5.47 -2.33
N VAL A 126 -12.53 5.88 -3.25
CA VAL A 126 -12.47 7.20 -3.88
C VAL A 126 -12.86 8.27 -2.87
N ARG A 127 -11.99 9.25 -2.66
CA ARG A 127 -12.25 10.43 -1.83
C ARG A 127 -12.77 11.59 -2.67
N ALA A 128 -12.17 11.84 -3.83
CA ALA A 128 -12.50 12.99 -4.65
C ALA A 128 -12.70 12.61 -6.12
N VAL A 129 -13.80 13.08 -6.69
CA VAL A 129 -13.99 13.14 -8.14
C VAL A 129 -13.68 14.57 -8.55
N ALA A 130 -12.52 14.80 -9.18
CA ALA A 130 -12.07 16.14 -9.55
C ALA A 130 -12.38 16.44 -11.02
N VAL A 131 -12.89 17.64 -11.26
CA VAL A 131 -13.19 18.15 -12.60
C VAL A 131 -12.42 19.45 -12.87
N GLU A 132 -11.97 19.59 -14.11
CA GLU A 132 -11.43 20.87 -14.56
C GLU A 132 -12.60 21.78 -14.96
N VAL A 133 -12.66 22.96 -14.36
CA VAL A 133 -13.65 24.00 -14.64
C VAL A 133 -12.94 25.25 -15.15
N GLU A 134 -13.72 26.12 -15.79
CA GLU A 134 -13.21 27.42 -16.25
C GLU A 134 -12.78 28.31 -15.08
N ASP A 135 -13.57 28.35 -14.00
CA ASP A 135 -13.30 29.12 -12.78
C ASP A 135 -13.79 28.34 -11.56
N ALA A 136 -12.85 27.90 -10.71
CA ALA A 136 -13.15 27.11 -9.51
C ALA A 136 -13.73 27.95 -8.35
N GLU A 137 -13.46 29.26 -8.29
CA GLU A 137 -14.11 30.17 -7.32
C GLU A 137 -15.58 30.35 -7.67
N PHE A 138 -15.86 30.59 -8.95
CA PHE A 138 -17.21 30.70 -9.46
C PHE A 138 -17.99 29.39 -9.32
N ALA A 139 -17.41 28.25 -9.68
CA ALA A 139 -18.05 26.95 -9.54
C ALA A 139 -18.41 26.64 -8.08
N PHE A 140 -17.51 26.93 -7.13
CA PHE A 140 -17.75 26.76 -5.70
C PHE A 140 -18.88 27.65 -5.18
N SER A 141 -18.75 28.97 -5.38
CA SER A 141 -19.73 29.94 -4.90
C SER A 141 -21.12 29.68 -5.48
N THR A 142 -21.19 29.35 -6.77
CA THR A 142 -22.43 28.95 -7.43
C THR A 142 -22.99 27.65 -6.85
N SER A 143 -22.16 26.64 -6.60
CA SER A 143 -22.62 25.38 -6.00
C SER A 143 -23.22 25.60 -4.61
N VAL A 144 -22.52 26.36 -3.75
CA VAL A 144 -22.96 26.66 -2.38
C VAL A 144 -24.23 27.51 -2.37
N ALA A 145 -24.32 28.52 -3.26
CA ALA A 145 -25.53 29.34 -3.42
C ALA A 145 -26.78 28.50 -3.78
N HIS A 146 -26.56 27.31 -4.32
CA HIS A 146 -27.63 26.39 -4.70
C HIS A 146 -27.74 25.16 -3.79
N GLY A 147 -27.15 25.22 -2.59
CA GLY A 147 -27.38 24.26 -1.53
C GLY A 147 -26.34 23.13 -1.47
N ALA A 148 -25.25 23.19 -2.24
CA ALA A 148 -24.12 22.31 -1.99
C ALA A 148 -23.53 22.60 -0.61
N THR A 149 -23.10 21.54 0.08
CA THR A 149 -22.43 21.64 1.36
C THR A 149 -20.95 21.91 1.09
N PRO A 150 -20.39 23.04 1.56
CA PRO A 150 -18.97 23.31 1.36
C PRO A 150 -18.10 22.32 2.14
N SER A 151 -17.07 21.78 1.48
CA SER A 151 -16.03 20.93 2.10
C SER A 151 -14.75 21.75 2.31
N SER A 152 -14.28 22.43 1.26
CA SER A 152 -13.14 23.33 1.33
C SER A 152 -13.37 24.57 0.45
N PRO A 153 -13.17 25.79 0.98
CA PRO A 153 -13.29 27.01 0.19
C PRO A 153 -12.21 27.06 -0.91
N PRO A 154 -12.32 27.99 -1.89
CA PRO A 154 -11.29 28.17 -2.89
C PRO A 154 -9.92 28.53 -2.29
N ILE A 155 -8.90 27.77 -2.68
CA ILE A 155 -7.51 27.93 -2.29
C ILE A 155 -6.69 28.11 -3.57
N THR A 156 -5.97 29.23 -3.65
CA THR A 156 -5.00 29.46 -4.75
C THR A 156 -3.66 28.82 -4.39
N LEU A 157 -3.13 28.02 -5.30
CA LEU A 157 -1.83 27.36 -5.23
C LEU A 157 -0.91 27.88 -6.34
N GLY A 158 0.37 28.06 -6.02
CA GLY A 158 1.39 28.52 -6.97
C GLY A 158 0.96 29.79 -7.72
N ASP A 159 1.28 29.84 -9.01
CA ASP A 159 1.05 30.99 -9.88
C ASP A 159 -0.34 31.01 -10.54
N GLY A 160 -1.36 30.47 -9.87
CA GLY A 160 -2.76 30.65 -10.28
C GLY A 160 -3.59 29.39 -10.50
N ILE A 161 -3.22 28.25 -9.90
CA ILE A 161 -4.12 27.11 -9.79
C ILE A 161 -5.10 27.38 -8.64
N VAL A 162 -6.39 27.18 -8.86
CA VAL A 162 -7.40 27.29 -7.81
C VAL A 162 -8.06 25.95 -7.60
N ILE A 163 -8.13 25.50 -6.35
CA ILE A 163 -8.83 24.28 -5.92
C ILE A 163 -9.92 24.63 -4.93
N SER A 164 -11.10 24.04 -5.08
CA SER A 164 -12.20 24.13 -4.12
C SER A 164 -13.01 22.83 -4.09
N GLU A 165 -13.77 22.60 -3.01
CA GLU A 165 -14.49 21.33 -2.83
C GLU A 165 -15.87 21.52 -2.20
N VAL A 166 -16.85 20.80 -2.74
CA VAL A 166 -18.17 20.62 -2.13
C VAL A 166 -18.43 19.12 -1.90
N CYS A 167 -19.29 18.77 -0.95
CA CYS A 167 -19.71 17.40 -0.76
C CYS A 167 -20.50 16.90 -1.99
N LEU A 168 -20.22 15.68 -2.45
CA LEU A 168 -20.96 15.05 -3.54
C LEU A 168 -22.04 14.12 -2.98
N TYR A 169 -21.62 13.05 -2.30
CA TYR A 169 -22.47 12.15 -1.50
C TYR A 169 -21.60 11.39 -0.49
N GLY A 170 -22.12 11.16 0.71
CA GLY A 170 -21.34 10.57 1.81
C GLY A 170 -20.05 11.38 2.06
N ASP A 171 -18.92 10.68 2.17
CA ASP A 171 -17.60 11.27 2.36
C ASP A 171 -16.85 11.57 1.04
N VAL A 172 -17.53 11.45 -0.11
CA VAL A 172 -16.95 11.80 -1.42
C VAL A 172 -17.14 13.29 -1.69
N VAL A 173 -16.09 13.97 -2.14
CA VAL A 173 -16.16 15.36 -2.59
C VAL A 173 -16.14 15.49 -4.11
N PHE A 174 -16.81 16.54 -4.59
CA PHE A 174 -16.65 17.05 -5.94
C PHE A 174 -15.65 18.21 -5.90
N ARG A 175 -14.48 17.99 -6.52
CA ARG A 175 -13.36 18.94 -6.49
C ARG A 175 -13.31 19.74 -7.78
N TYR A 176 -13.34 21.05 -7.67
CA TYR A 176 -13.17 21.97 -8.80
C TYR A 176 -11.71 22.39 -8.90
N ILE A 177 -11.16 22.34 -10.11
CA ILE A 177 -9.81 22.82 -10.41
C ILE A 177 -9.87 23.75 -11.61
N SER A 178 -9.27 24.93 -11.50
CA SER A 178 -9.09 25.86 -12.61
C SER A 178 -7.67 26.40 -12.66
N TYR A 179 -7.21 26.72 -13.86
CA TYR A 179 -5.89 27.28 -14.14
C TYR A 179 -6.04 28.71 -14.66
N LYS A 180 -5.38 29.70 -14.06
CA LYS A 180 -5.36 31.07 -14.59
C LYS A 180 -4.60 31.11 -15.93
N ALA A 181 -4.95 32.08 -16.78
CA ALA A 181 -4.63 32.16 -18.23
C ALA A 181 -3.14 32.19 -18.65
N GLN A 182 -2.18 32.08 -17.73
CA GLN A 182 -0.80 31.74 -18.06
C GLN A 182 -0.59 30.30 -17.63
N GLU A 183 -0.42 29.37 -18.58
CA GLU A 183 -0.01 28.00 -18.25
C GLU A 183 1.32 28.06 -17.50
N PRO A 184 1.36 27.82 -16.18
CA PRO A 184 2.62 27.86 -15.47
C PRO A 184 3.41 26.60 -15.84
N ASP A 185 4.74 26.70 -15.84
CA ASP A 185 5.65 25.57 -15.97
C ASP A 185 5.61 24.72 -14.69
N HIS A 186 4.47 24.06 -14.45
CA HIS A 186 4.35 23.06 -13.42
C HIS A 186 4.83 21.74 -13.99
N SER A 187 5.82 21.14 -13.33
CA SER A 187 6.42 19.84 -13.68
C SER A 187 5.45 18.66 -13.48
N GLY A 188 4.26 18.71 -14.07
CA GLY A 188 3.43 17.55 -14.42
C GLY A 188 2.05 17.42 -13.77
N PHE A 189 1.69 18.17 -12.71
CA PHE A 189 0.37 18.10 -12.03
C PHE A 189 0.07 19.35 -11.17
N LEU A 190 -0.05 19.21 -9.84
CA LEU A 190 -0.27 20.29 -8.87
C LEU A 190 1.05 20.78 -8.24
N PRO A 191 1.12 21.99 -7.66
CA PRO A 191 2.30 22.47 -6.95
C PRO A 191 2.74 21.52 -5.84
N GLY A 192 4.05 21.30 -5.71
CA GLY A 192 4.64 20.33 -4.78
C GLY A 192 4.78 18.90 -5.34
N PHE A 193 4.24 18.62 -6.53
CA PHE A 193 4.51 17.35 -7.24
C PHE A 193 5.76 17.46 -8.12
N VAL A 194 6.58 16.42 -8.09
CA VAL A 194 7.77 16.28 -8.93
C VAL A 194 7.51 15.20 -9.98
N THR A 195 7.81 15.49 -11.25
CA THR A 195 7.70 14.50 -12.34
C THR A 195 8.61 13.31 -12.06
N VAL A 196 8.08 12.10 -12.27
CA VAL A 196 8.87 10.87 -12.21
C VAL A 196 9.08 10.37 -13.63
N SER A 197 10.35 10.23 -14.02
CA SER A 197 10.74 9.57 -15.26
C SER A 197 11.39 8.24 -14.89
N THR A 198 10.72 7.11 -15.16
CA THR A 198 11.41 5.82 -15.18
C THR A 198 11.34 5.24 -16.59
N GLU A 199 12.47 4.74 -17.10
CA GLU A 199 12.51 4.03 -18.38
C GLU A 199 11.68 2.74 -18.35
N SER A 200 11.48 2.15 -17.16
CA SER A 200 10.65 0.95 -16.95
C SER A 200 9.15 1.22 -17.10
N ASP A 201 8.68 2.41 -16.74
CA ASP A 201 7.26 2.78 -16.84
C ASP A 201 6.82 3.09 -18.29
N LYS A 202 7.77 3.36 -19.19
CA LYS A 202 7.49 3.56 -20.63
C LYS A 202 6.94 2.31 -21.33
N LEU A 203 7.06 1.13 -20.71
CA LEU A 203 6.58 -0.16 -21.23
C LEU A 203 5.14 -0.49 -20.83
N LEU A 204 4.52 0.33 -19.98
CA LEU A 204 3.17 0.10 -19.45
C LEU A 204 2.17 1.04 -20.15
N ASP A 205 1.60 0.62 -21.27
CA ASP A 205 0.40 1.24 -21.85
C ASP A 205 -0.54 0.17 -22.39
N PHE A 206 -1.65 -0.05 -21.66
CA PHE A 206 -2.63 -1.07 -22.01
C PHE A 206 -3.74 -0.54 -22.93
N GLY A 207 -3.74 0.73 -23.31
CA GLY A 207 -4.79 1.29 -24.17
C GLY A 207 -5.89 2.06 -23.45
N ILE A 208 -5.72 2.39 -22.16
CA ILE A 208 -6.69 3.19 -21.40
C ILE A 208 -6.51 4.67 -21.74
N ARG A 209 -7.60 5.36 -22.08
CA ARG A 209 -7.56 6.73 -22.64
C ARG A 209 -8.39 7.76 -21.89
N GLY A 210 -9.52 7.40 -21.30
CA GLY A 210 -10.40 8.35 -20.62
C GLY A 210 -11.26 7.71 -19.54
N ILE A 211 -11.89 8.55 -18.72
CA ILE A 211 -12.94 8.14 -17.78
C ILE A 211 -14.27 8.46 -18.45
N ASP A 212 -15.11 7.44 -18.63
CA ASP A 212 -16.49 7.63 -19.11
C ASP A 212 -17.36 8.15 -17.97
N HIS A 213 -17.34 7.46 -16.83
CA HIS A 213 -18.14 7.84 -15.68
C HIS A 213 -17.56 7.37 -14.34
N ALA A 214 -18.03 8.01 -13.25
CA ALA A 214 -17.78 7.60 -11.88
C ALA A 214 -19.12 7.32 -11.18
N ALA A 215 -19.43 6.04 -10.93
CA ALA A 215 -20.73 5.62 -10.45
C ALA A 215 -20.78 5.59 -8.92
N GLY A 216 -21.71 6.37 -8.37
CA GLY A 216 -21.99 6.49 -6.95
C GLY A 216 -23.13 5.59 -6.49
N ASN A 217 -23.00 5.05 -5.29
CA ASN A 217 -24.05 4.27 -4.63
C ASN A 217 -24.53 5.01 -3.39
N VAL A 218 -25.84 5.13 -3.24
CA VAL A 218 -26.50 5.88 -2.17
C VAL A 218 -27.65 5.06 -1.57
N PRO A 219 -28.05 5.31 -0.31
CA PRO A 219 -29.22 4.66 0.29
C PRO A 219 -30.53 4.99 -0.44
N GLU A 220 -30.67 6.22 -0.91
CA GLU A 220 -31.86 6.74 -1.60
C GLU A 220 -31.43 7.58 -2.81
N LEU A 221 -31.88 7.22 -4.00
CA LEU A 221 -31.49 7.83 -5.27
C LEU A 221 -32.01 9.25 -5.39
N GLN A 222 -33.32 9.44 -5.19
CA GLN A 222 -33.99 10.71 -5.50
C GLN A 222 -33.40 11.90 -4.73
N PRO A 223 -33.18 11.84 -3.39
CA PRO A 223 -32.57 12.95 -2.67
C PRO A 223 -31.15 13.27 -3.17
N ALA A 224 -30.32 12.26 -3.42
CA ALA A 224 -28.95 12.44 -3.90
C ALA A 224 -28.91 13.00 -5.33
N PHE A 225 -29.74 12.46 -6.22
CA PHE A 225 -29.86 12.92 -7.60
C PHE A 225 -30.29 14.38 -7.68
N LEU A 226 -31.36 14.75 -6.97
CA LEU A 226 -31.82 16.13 -6.92
C LEU A 226 -30.80 17.06 -6.27
N TYR A 227 -30.07 16.60 -5.25
CA TYR A 227 -28.99 17.39 -4.64
C TYR A 227 -27.88 17.74 -5.64
N VAL A 228 -27.34 16.74 -6.35
CA VAL A 228 -26.27 16.94 -7.34
C VAL A 228 -26.77 17.74 -8.54
N LYS A 229 -27.93 17.38 -9.10
CA LYS A 229 -28.58 18.11 -10.19
C LYS A 229 -28.80 19.56 -9.82
N LYS A 230 -29.26 19.81 -8.59
CA LYS A 230 -29.42 21.16 -8.07
C LYS A 230 -28.08 21.86 -8.15
N PHE A 231 -27.04 21.54 -7.39
CA PHE A 231 -25.89 22.47 -7.36
C PHE A 231 -25.09 22.56 -8.68
N THR A 232 -25.07 21.50 -9.51
CA THR A 232 -24.34 21.50 -10.80
C THR A 232 -25.11 22.10 -11.96
N GLY A 233 -26.44 21.95 -11.99
CA GLY A 233 -27.26 22.20 -13.17
C GLY A 233 -27.13 21.14 -14.27
N PHE A 234 -26.47 20.00 -14.00
CA PHE A 234 -26.36 18.91 -14.97
C PHE A 234 -27.73 18.38 -15.38
N HIS A 235 -27.82 17.91 -16.62
CA HIS A 235 -29.07 17.37 -17.16
C HIS A 235 -29.17 15.86 -16.93
N GLU A 236 -30.38 15.35 -16.99
CA GLU A 236 -30.66 13.92 -16.88
C GLU A 236 -30.24 13.25 -18.20
N PHE A 237 -29.31 12.31 -18.11
CA PHE A 237 -28.70 11.65 -19.26
C PHE A 237 -29.35 10.28 -19.54
N ALA A 238 -29.62 9.50 -18.49
CA ALA A 238 -30.23 8.18 -18.58
C ALA A 238 -30.88 7.78 -17.24
N GLU A 239 -31.85 6.86 -17.30
CA GLU A 239 -32.50 6.23 -16.16
C GLU A 239 -32.64 4.73 -16.39
N PHE A 240 -32.47 3.94 -15.33
CA PHE A 240 -32.65 2.50 -15.33
C PHE A 240 -33.45 2.08 -14.10
N THR A 241 -34.49 1.26 -14.29
CA THR A 241 -35.25 0.68 -13.17
C THR A 241 -34.89 -0.79 -12.98
N THR A 242 -35.16 -1.32 -11.80
CA THR A 242 -35.00 -2.77 -11.52
C THR A 242 -35.82 -3.66 -12.47
N GLU A 243 -36.90 -3.17 -13.06
CA GLU A 243 -37.64 -3.91 -14.09
C GLU A 243 -36.81 -4.12 -15.37
N GLU A 244 -35.85 -3.25 -15.64
CA GLU A 244 -35.02 -3.25 -16.84
C GLU A 244 -33.65 -3.90 -16.61
N VAL A 245 -33.03 -3.67 -15.45
CA VAL A 245 -31.66 -4.14 -15.14
C VAL A 245 -31.60 -5.21 -14.04
N GLY A 246 -32.74 -5.55 -13.44
CA GLY A 246 -32.85 -6.56 -12.39
C GLY A 246 -32.89 -8.00 -12.92
N THR A 247 -32.57 -8.92 -12.03
CA THR A 247 -32.82 -10.37 -12.17
C THR A 247 -34.06 -10.75 -11.35
N SER A 248 -34.50 -12.01 -11.45
CA SER A 248 -35.53 -12.54 -10.53
C SER A 248 -35.13 -12.47 -9.05
N ASP A 249 -33.83 -12.25 -8.81
CA ASP A 249 -33.14 -12.60 -7.59
C ASP A 249 -32.56 -11.34 -6.91
N SER A 250 -32.20 -10.29 -7.65
CA SER A 250 -31.71 -8.99 -7.16
C SER A 250 -31.80 -7.89 -8.25
N GLY A 251 -31.73 -6.61 -7.86
CA GLY A 251 -31.69 -5.48 -8.79
C GLY A 251 -31.29 -4.15 -8.13
N PHE A 252 -31.24 -3.09 -8.93
CA PHE A 252 -30.98 -1.71 -8.48
C PHE A 252 -31.72 -0.72 -9.38
N ASN A 253 -31.87 0.52 -8.90
CA ASN A 253 -32.29 1.64 -9.73
C ASN A 253 -31.11 2.59 -9.94
N SER A 254 -31.07 3.25 -11.09
CA SER A 254 -29.99 4.18 -11.45
C SER A 254 -30.52 5.38 -12.22
N ALA A 255 -29.93 6.54 -11.97
CA ALA A 255 -30.10 7.73 -12.79
C ALA A 255 -28.76 8.40 -13.02
N VAL A 256 -28.55 8.94 -14.23
CA VAL A 256 -27.26 9.48 -14.67
C VAL A 256 -27.39 10.97 -14.91
N LEU A 257 -26.51 11.77 -14.30
CA LEU A 257 -26.35 13.19 -14.60
C LEU A 257 -25.18 13.40 -15.55
N ALA A 258 -25.32 14.33 -16.49
CA ALA A 258 -24.24 14.73 -17.39
C ALA A 258 -24.12 16.25 -17.50
N ASN A 259 -22.88 16.73 -17.63
CA ASN A 259 -22.63 18.13 -18.00
C ASN A 259 -23.09 18.40 -19.44
N ASN A 260 -23.14 19.67 -19.85
CA ASN A 260 -23.59 20.10 -21.17
C ASN A 260 -22.82 19.48 -22.33
N LYS A 261 -21.52 19.19 -22.14
CA LYS A 261 -20.64 18.52 -23.11
C LYS A 261 -20.72 16.98 -23.02
N GLU A 262 -21.39 16.45 -22.00
CA GLU A 262 -21.47 15.02 -21.68
C GLU A 262 -20.08 14.38 -21.58
N SER A 263 -19.10 15.18 -21.17
CA SER A 263 -17.71 14.79 -20.93
C SER A 263 -17.51 14.30 -19.49
N VAL A 264 -18.46 14.59 -18.60
CA VAL A 264 -18.48 14.12 -17.21
C VAL A 264 -19.86 13.54 -16.93
N LEU A 265 -19.91 12.24 -16.63
CA LEU A 265 -21.12 11.51 -16.28
C LEU A 265 -21.05 11.03 -14.83
N ILE A 266 -22.14 11.22 -14.08
CA ILE A 266 -22.27 10.83 -12.67
C ILE A 266 -23.53 9.95 -12.53
N PRO A 267 -23.39 8.62 -12.75
CA PRO A 267 -24.41 7.66 -12.35
C PRO A 267 -24.57 7.65 -10.83
N ILE A 268 -25.81 7.63 -10.37
CA ILE A 268 -26.17 7.46 -8.97
C ILE A 268 -27.11 6.26 -8.89
N ASN A 269 -26.80 5.31 -8.01
CA ASN A 269 -27.53 4.06 -7.88
C ASN A 269 -28.08 3.90 -6.46
N GLU A 270 -29.26 3.28 -6.34
CA GLU A 270 -29.85 2.89 -5.06
C GLU A 270 -30.16 1.38 -5.02
N PRO A 271 -30.15 0.75 -3.82
CA PRO A 271 -30.52 -0.64 -3.68
C PRO A 271 -32.04 -0.82 -3.82
N VAL A 272 -32.44 -1.95 -4.40
CA VAL A 272 -33.83 -2.43 -4.28
C VAL A 272 -33.93 -3.50 -3.19
N TYR A 273 -34.71 -3.18 -2.16
CA TYR A 273 -34.98 -4.03 -1.01
C TYR A 273 -36.10 -5.04 -1.28
N GLY A 274 -36.17 -6.10 -0.45
CA GLY A 274 -37.23 -7.11 -0.53
C GLY A 274 -37.06 -8.12 -1.67
N THR A 275 -35.90 -8.13 -2.32
CA THR A 275 -35.50 -9.16 -3.29
C THR A 275 -35.00 -10.42 -2.58
N LYS A 276 -34.90 -11.53 -3.32
CA LYS A 276 -34.48 -12.84 -2.77
C LYS A 276 -33.04 -12.82 -2.25
N TRP A 277 -32.16 -12.08 -2.90
CA TRP A 277 -30.77 -11.89 -2.49
C TRP A 277 -30.48 -10.43 -2.23
N ARG A 278 -29.51 -10.20 -1.35
CA ARG A 278 -28.96 -8.86 -1.09
C ARG A 278 -28.44 -8.27 -2.40
N SER A 279 -28.87 -7.05 -2.74
CA SER A 279 -28.38 -6.39 -3.95
C SER A 279 -26.89 -6.01 -3.79
N GLN A 280 -26.21 -5.85 -4.92
CA GLN A 280 -24.81 -5.40 -4.94
C GLN A 280 -24.66 -4.00 -4.31
N ILE A 281 -25.65 -3.12 -4.50
CA ILE A 281 -25.65 -1.77 -3.92
C ILE A 281 -25.83 -1.83 -2.41
N GLN A 282 -26.71 -2.70 -1.91
CA GLN A 282 -26.87 -2.90 -0.48
C GLN A 282 -25.58 -3.45 0.16
N THR A 283 -24.96 -4.44 -0.51
CA THR A 283 -23.69 -5.01 -0.07
C THR A 283 -22.60 -3.94 -0.02
N PHE A 284 -22.52 -3.06 -1.03
CA PHE A 284 -21.61 -1.92 -1.06
C PHE A 284 -21.84 -1.00 0.14
N LEU A 285 -23.07 -0.53 0.38
CA LEU A 285 -23.36 0.45 1.45
C LEU A 285 -22.97 -0.07 2.84
N GLU A 286 -23.14 -1.36 3.09
CA GLU A 286 -22.78 -2.00 4.35
C GLU A 286 -21.25 -2.12 4.52
N HIS A 287 -20.54 -2.54 3.47
CA HIS A 287 -19.09 -2.74 3.52
C HIS A 287 -18.29 -1.42 3.42
N ASN A 288 -18.88 -0.44 2.76
CA ASN A 288 -18.37 0.93 2.66
C ASN A 288 -18.79 1.78 3.87
N GLU A 289 -19.70 1.31 4.74
CA GLU A 289 -20.27 2.08 5.85
C GLU A 289 -20.96 3.40 5.40
N GLY A 290 -21.57 3.41 4.22
CA GLY A 290 -22.28 4.57 3.69
C GLY A 290 -22.15 4.77 2.18
N PRO A 291 -22.63 5.92 1.66
CA PRO A 291 -22.53 6.27 0.26
C PRO A 291 -21.09 6.40 -0.23
N GLY A 292 -20.85 6.19 -1.52
CA GLY A 292 -19.53 6.38 -2.12
C GLY A 292 -19.47 5.96 -3.59
N VAL A 293 -18.32 6.12 -4.23
CA VAL A 293 -18.09 5.66 -5.60
C VAL A 293 -17.76 4.17 -5.58
N GLN A 294 -18.53 3.36 -6.31
CA GLN A 294 -18.31 1.92 -6.41
C GLN A 294 -17.42 1.55 -7.58
N HIS A 295 -17.53 2.27 -8.71
CA HIS A 295 -16.70 1.98 -9.86
C HIS A 295 -16.40 3.18 -10.73
N LEU A 296 -15.35 3.04 -11.51
CA LEU A 296 -14.95 3.95 -12.58
C LEU A 296 -15.00 3.17 -13.89
N ALA A 297 -15.65 3.73 -14.89
CA ALA A 297 -15.63 3.20 -16.24
C ALA A 297 -14.52 3.87 -17.06
N LEU A 298 -13.61 3.04 -17.57
CA LEU A 298 -12.42 3.44 -18.28
C LEU A 298 -12.56 3.13 -19.76
N ILE A 299 -12.39 4.15 -20.58
CA ILE A 299 -12.45 4.06 -22.03
C ILE A 299 -11.14 3.46 -22.54
N SER A 300 -11.25 2.37 -23.29
CA SER A 300 -10.17 1.71 -24.01
C SER A 300 -10.22 2.06 -25.50
N ASP A 301 -9.05 2.26 -26.12
CA ASP A 301 -8.92 2.41 -27.58
C ASP A 301 -9.14 1.08 -28.33
N ASP A 302 -8.65 -0.03 -27.76
CA ASP A 302 -8.88 -1.42 -28.18
C ASP A 302 -9.08 -2.30 -26.94
N ILE A 303 -10.34 -2.56 -26.60
CA ILE A 303 -10.72 -3.33 -25.42
C ILE A 303 -10.09 -4.71 -25.42
N PHE A 304 -9.94 -5.37 -26.57
CA PHE A 304 -9.37 -6.72 -26.63
C PHE A 304 -7.87 -6.71 -26.36
N ARG A 305 -7.15 -5.69 -26.84
CA ARG A 305 -5.74 -5.48 -26.48
C ARG A 305 -5.62 -5.18 -24.98
N THR A 306 -6.42 -4.27 -24.45
CA THR A 306 -6.42 -3.91 -23.02
C THR A 306 -6.66 -5.13 -22.15
N LEU A 307 -7.70 -5.92 -22.43
CA LEU A 307 -8.04 -7.10 -21.64
C LEU A 307 -7.00 -8.21 -21.76
N LYS A 308 -6.36 -8.35 -22.92
CA LYS A 308 -5.21 -9.26 -23.08
C LYS A 308 -4.07 -8.89 -22.14
N GLU A 309 -3.72 -7.61 -22.03
CA GLU A 309 -2.65 -7.16 -21.13
C GLU A 309 -3.05 -7.28 -19.65
N ILE A 310 -4.27 -6.89 -19.28
CA ILE A 310 -4.80 -7.08 -17.91
C ILE A 310 -4.74 -8.57 -17.52
N LYS A 311 -5.20 -9.47 -18.39
CA LYS A 311 -5.22 -10.92 -18.15
C LYS A 311 -3.82 -11.52 -17.98
N LYS A 312 -2.78 -10.96 -18.63
CA LYS A 312 -1.38 -11.38 -18.40
C LYS A 312 -0.87 -11.06 -16.99
N GLN A 313 -1.47 -10.04 -16.35
CA GLN A 313 -1.13 -9.64 -14.98
C GLN A 313 -1.99 -10.36 -13.92
N SER A 314 -3.16 -10.89 -14.30
CA SER A 314 -4.01 -11.70 -13.40
C SER A 314 -3.22 -12.89 -12.83
N GLY A 315 -3.42 -13.20 -11.55
CA GLY A 315 -2.64 -14.22 -10.82
C GLY A 315 -1.19 -13.81 -10.47
N LYS A 316 -0.68 -12.70 -11.01
CA LYS A 316 0.62 -12.10 -10.65
C LYS A 316 0.46 -10.80 -9.85
N GLY A 317 -0.71 -10.64 -9.22
CA GLY A 317 -1.12 -9.45 -8.48
C GLY A 317 -1.70 -8.31 -9.32
N GLY A 318 -2.06 -8.57 -10.58
CA GLY A 318 -2.93 -7.70 -11.39
C GLY A 318 -4.41 -7.82 -11.01
N PHE A 319 -5.28 -7.11 -11.74
CA PHE A 319 -6.72 -7.22 -11.54
C PHE A 319 -7.28 -8.47 -12.19
N GLU A 320 -8.33 -9.02 -11.59
CA GLU A 320 -9.06 -10.17 -12.12
C GLU A 320 -10.33 -9.68 -12.82
N LEU A 321 -10.63 -10.25 -13.99
CA LEU A 321 -11.86 -9.98 -14.73
C LEU A 321 -13.00 -10.85 -14.21
N MET A 322 -14.24 -10.35 -14.32
CA MET A 322 -15.43 -11.16 -14.07
C MET A 322 -15.52 -12.31 -15.09
N GLY A 323 -16.15 -13.42 -14.66
CA GLY A 323 -16.34 -14.59 -15.51
C GLY A 323 -17.25 -14.31 -16.72
N ALA A 324 -17.03 -15.04 -17.81
CA ALA A 324 -17.85 -14.91 -19.00
C ALA A 324 -19.31 -15.31 -18.71
N PRO A 325 -20.30 -14.60 -19.29
CA PRO A 325 -21.70 -15.03 -19.31
C PRO A 325 -21.87 -16.44 -19.89
N PRO A 326 -23.03 -17.08 -19.67
CA PRO A 326 -23.34 -18.36 -20.29
C PRO A 326 -23.18 -18.32 -21.82
N PRO A 327 -22.70 -19.40 -22.49
CA PRO A 327 -22.50 -19.42 -23.95
C PRO A 327 -23.74 -19.03 -24.78
N THR A 328 -24.94 -19.22 -24.21
CA THR A 328 -26.21 -18.77 -24.80
C THR A 328 -26.27 -17.27 -25.04
N TYR A 329 -25.60 -16.46 -24.21
CA TYR A 329 -25.48 -15.01 -24.39
C TYR A 329 -24.82 -14.68 -25.72
N TYR A 330 -23.64 -15.26 -26.00
CA TYR A 330 -22.88 -15.02 -27.23
C TYR A 330 -23.56 -15.58 -28.47
N LYS A 331 -24.28 -16.70 -28.34
CA LYS A 331 -25.15 -17.21 -29.41
C LYS A 331 -26.25 -16.21 -29.79
N ASN A 332 -26.85 -15.53 -28.80
CA ASN A 332 -27.86 -14.50 -29.03
C ASN A 332 -27.22 -13.19 -29.51
N LEU A 333 -26.00 -12.87 -29.06
CA LEU A 333 -25.24 -11.70 -29.51
C LEU A 333 -25.02 -11.72 -31.03
N ARG A 334 -24.64 -12.87 -31.59
CA ARG A 334 -24.50 -13.06 -33.05
C ARG A 334 -25.75 -12.67 -33.84
N LYS A 335 -26.93 -12.85 -33.27
CA LYS A 335 -28.20 -12.48 -33.91
C LYS A 335 -28.51 -10.98 -33.83
N ARG A 336 -28.13 -10.31 -32.74
CA ARG A 336 -28.49 -8.90 -32.47
C ARG A 336 -27.41 -7.88 -32.84
N ALA A 337 -26.17 -8.31 -33.02
CA ALA A 337 -25.02 -7.42 -33.29
C ALA A 337 -24.12 -7.89 -34.44
N GLY A 338 -24.48 -8.96 -35.17
CA GLY A 338 -23.67 -9.49 -36.28
C GLY A 338 -23.58 -8.57 -37.50
N ASP A 339 -24.37 -7.50 -37.55
CA ASP A 339 -24.31 -6.45 -38.56
C ASP A 339 -23.26 -5.36 -38.24
N VAL A 340 -22.84 -5.23 -36.98
CA VAL A 340 -21.86 -4.23 -36.52
C VAL A 340 -20.54 -4.88 -36.11
N LEU A 341 -20.60 -6.04 -35.46
CA LEU A 341 -19.44 -6.80 -35.02
C LEU A 341 -19.21 -7.98 -35.95
N SER A 342 -17.97 -8.10 -36.45
CA SER A 342 -17.54 -9.29 -37.18
C SER A 342 -17.58 -10.54 -36.29
N GLU A 343 -17.72 -11.72 -36.90
CA GLU A 343 -17.67 -13.00 -36.17
C GLU A 343 -16.39 -13.14 -35.34
N THR A 344 -15.27 -12.60 -35.82
CA THR A 344 -14.00 -12.58 -35.08
C THR A 344 -14.07 -11.72 -33.83
N GLN A 345 -14.74 -10.56 -33.88
CA GLN A 345 -14.93 -9.71 -32.70
C GLN A 345 -15.88 -10.37 -31.70
N ILE A 346 -16.95 -11.02 -32.15
CA ILE A 346 -17.87 -11.72 -31.25
C ILE A 346 -17.17 -12.90 -30.55
N ASN A 347 -16.33 -13.65 -31.27
CA ASN A 347 -15.53 -14.72 -30.69
C ASN A 347 -14.56 -14.18 -29.62
N LYS A 348 -13.94 -13.01 -29.85
CA LYS A 348 -13.14 -12.34 -28.82
C LYS A 348 -13.99 -11.90 -27.63
N CYS A 349 -15.20 -11.38 -27.86
CA CYS A 349 -16.10 -11.06 -26.74
C CYS A 349 -16.37 -12.29 -25.87
N GLU A 350 -16.60 -13.45 -26.50
CA GLU A 350 -16.79 -14.72 -25.81
C GLU A 350 -15.53 -15.18 -25.05
N GLU A 351 -14.35 -15.08 -25.67
CA GLU A 351 -13.05 -15.41 -25.04
C GLU A 351 -12.76 -14.56 -23.79
N PHE A 352 -13.06 -13.26 -23.86
CA PHE A 352 -12.73 -12.30 -22.81
C PHE A 352 -13.87 -12.06 -21.82
N GLY A 353 -15.08 -12.55 -22.07
CA GLY A 353 -16.24 -12.27 -21.21
C GLY A 353 -16.86 -10.88 -21.43
N VAL A 354 -16.61 -10.24 -22.57
CA VAL A 354 -17.10 -8.89 -22.89
C VAL A 354 -18.61 -8.92 -23.15
N LEU A 355 -19.32 -8.01 -22.49
CA LEU A 355 -20.72 -7.71 -22.72
C LEU A 355 -20.85 -6.65 -23.81
N VAL A 356 -21.91 -6.74 -24.60
CA VAL A 356 -22.19 -5.79 -25.67
C VAL A 356 -23.59 -5.23 -25.48
N ASP A 357 -23.72 -3.92 -25.51
CA ASP A 357 -25.00 -3.23 -25.58
C ASP A 357 -25.07 -2.32 -26.80
N ARG A 358 -26.27 -2.08 -27.32
CA ARG A 358 -26.47 -1.29 -28.55
C ARG A 358 -27.72 -0.44 -28.45
N ASP A 359 -27.56 0.83 -28.80
CA ASP A 359 -28.65 1.78 -28.96
C ASP A 359 -28.59 2.46 -30.34
N HIS A 360 -29.32 3.56 -30.48
CA HIS A 360 -29.37 4.35 -31.72
C HIS A 360 -28.14 5.22 -31.94
N GLU A 361 -27.30 5.45 -30.91
CA GLU A 361 -26.10 6.28 -30.97
C GLU A 361 -24.82 5.45 -31.21
N GLY A 362 -24.83 4.16 -30.86
CA GLY A 362 -23.72 3.26 -31.17
C GLY A 362 -23.77 1.92 -30.45
N THR A 363 -22.59 1.29 -30.35
CA THR A 363 -22.39 0.01 -29.66
C THR A 363 -21.39 0.17 -28.52
N LEU A 364 -21.76 -0.29 -27.32
CA LEU A 364 -20.94 -0.32 -26.12
C LEU A 364 -20.42 -1.74 -25.88
N LEU A 365 -19.10 -1.89 -25.83
CA LEU A 365 -18.43 -3.09 -25.30
C LEU A 365 -18.03 -2.78 -23.87
N GLN A 366 -18.29 -3.69 -22.94
CA GLN A 366 -17.97 -3.48 -21.52
C GLN A 366 -17.58 -4.79 -20.81
N ILE A 367 -16.75 -4.68 -19.79
CA ILE A 367 -16.45 -5.76 -18.85
C ILE A 367 -16.06 -5.19 -17.49
N LEU A 368 -16.38 -5.94 -16.44
CA LEU A 368 -16.14 -5.56 -15.05
C LEU A 368 -14.95 -6.36 -14.51
N THR A 369 -14.11 -5.73 -13.69
CA THR A 369 -13.18 -6.47 -12.83
C THR A 369 -13.95 -7.06 -11.65
N LYS A 370 -13.38 -8.09 -11.02
CA LYS A 370 -13.72 -8.43 -9.63
C LYS A 370 -13.39 -7.24 -8.71
N PRO A 371 -13.90 -7.22 -7.47
CA PRO A 371 -13.50 -6.22 -6.49
C PRO A 371 -11.97 -6.10 -6.38
N LEU A 372 -11.47 -4.87 -6.27
CA LEU A 372 -10.03 -4.59 -6.31
C LEU A 372 -9.32 -4.93 -4.99
N GLY A 373 -10.05 -5.05 -3.89
CA GLY A 373 -9.52 -5.39 -2.57
C GLY A 373 -10.40 -6.40 -1.85
N ASP A 374 -10.20 -6.49 -0.54
CA ASP A 374 -10.88 -7.50 0.31
C ASP A 374 -12.38 -7.23 0.48
N ARG A 375 -12.77 -5.98 0.24
CA ARG A 375 -14.13 -5.50 0.36
C ARG A 375 -14.78 -5.46 -1.02
N PRO A 376 -16.06 -5.84 -1.16
CA PRO A 376 -16.81 -5.74 -2.41
C PRO A 376 -17.26 -4.29 -2.71
N THR A 377 -16.37 -3.30 -2.51
CA THR A 377 -16.70 -1.87 -2.55
C THR A 377 -16.18 -1.15 -3.78
N LEU A 378 -15.07 -1.60 -4.38
CA LEU A 378 -14.48 -0.92 -5.53
C LEU A 378 -14.16 -1.92 -6.65
N PHE A 379 -14.60 -1.64 -7.87
CA PHE A 379 -14.19 -2.37 -9.09
C PHE A 379 -13.96 -1.39 -10.25
N MET A 380 -13.36 -1.87 -11.34
CA MET A 380 -13.21 -1.10 -12.59
C MET A 380 -14.11 -1.68 -13.67
N GLU A 381 -14.69 -0.81 -14.48
CA GLU A 381 -15.34 -1.18 -15.73
C GLU A 381 -14.44 -0.76 -16.89
N ILE A 382 -14.14 -1.66 -17.82
CA ILE A 382 -13.39 -1.34 -19.04
C ILE A 382 -14.38 -1.32 -20.19
N ILE A 383 -14.45 -0.20 -20.91
CA ILE A 383 -15.41 -0.01 -21.99
C ILE A 383 -14.75 0.40 -23.30
N GLN A 384 -15.45 0.16 -24.40
CA GLN A 384 -15.14 0.75 -25.70
C GLN A 384 -16.45 1.08 -26.42
N ARG A 385 -16.57 2.31 -26.92
CA ARG A 385 -17.70 2.75 -27.75
C ARG A 385 -17.32 2.65 -29.22
N VAL A 386 -18.16 1.98 -30.02
CA VAL A 386 -17.96 1.77 -31.46
C VAL A 386 -19.10 2.45 -32.21
N GLY A 387 -18.77 3.29 -33.21
CA GLY A 387 -19.75 3.97 -34.06
C GLY A 387 -20.20 5.35 -33.58
N CYS A 388 -19.78 5.80 -32.38
CA CYS A 388 -20.07 7.15 -31.88
C CYS A 388 -18.97 8.13 -32.36
N MET A 389 -19.26 8.99 -33.34
CA MET A 389 -18.34 10.10 -33.68
C MET A 389 -18.67 11.33 -32.83
N ARG A 390 -17.78 11.70 -31.90
CA ARG A 390 -17.75 13.07 -31.36
C ARG A 390 -17.18 13.99 -32.45
N LYS A 391 -17.93 15.02 -32.81
CA LYS A 391 -17.43 16.13 -33.62
C LYS A 391 -16.72 17.08 -32.67
N ASP A 392 -15.40 17.12 -32.72
CA ASP A 392 -14.63 18.19 -32.12
C ASP A 392 -14.45 19.28 -33.19
N ASP A 393 -15.03 20.45 -32.93
CA ASP A 393 -14.79 21.68 -33.70
C ASP A 393 -13.68 22.48 -32.97
N ASP A 394 -12.75 23.00 -33.78
CA ASP A 394 -11.77 24.07 -33.53
C ASP A 394 -10.34 23.68 -33.06
N ASP A 395 -9.49 23.41 -34.08
CA ASP A 395 -8.04 23.71 -34.09
C ASP A 395 -7.83 25.10 -34.72
N ASP A 396 -6.92 25.91 -34.15
CA ASP A 396 -5.87 26.66 -34.87
C ASP A 396 -5.27 27.79 -33.98
N GLU A 397 -3.97 27.71 -33.67
CA GLU A 397 -2.97 28.63 -34.23
C GLU A 397 -1.58 28.42 -33.60
N VAL A 398 -0.62 28.19 -34.51
CA VAL A 398 0.83 28.16 -34.26
C VAL A 398 1.41 29.55 -34.51
N VAL A 399 2.18 30.09 -33.57
CA VAL A 399 3.11 31.20 -33.86
C VAL A 399 4.48 30.98 -33.21
N GLN A 400 5.50 30.96 -34.08
CA GLN A 400 6.93 31.03 -33.79
C GLN A 400 7.33 32.43 -33.30
N GLN A 401 8.35 32.54 -32.43
CA GLN A 401 9.64 33.19 -32.75
C GLN A 401 10.60 33.36 -31.55
N LYS A 402 11.89 33.07 -31.82
CA LYS A 402 13.15 33.82 -31.48
C LYS A 402 13.31 34.32 -30.04
N GLY A 403 14.37 34.00 -29.30
CA GLY A 403 15.78 34.10 -29.68
C GLY A 403 16.39 35.40 -29.08
N GLY A 404 17.23 35.29 -28.06
CA GLY A 404 17.93 36.45 -27.47
C GLY A 404 18.91 36.08 -26.35
N CYS A 405 20.21 36.26 -26.64
CA CYS A 405 21.35 36.09 -25.73
C CYS A 405 21.61 37.31 -24.83
N GLY A 406 22.26 37.07 -23.69
CA GLY A 406 23.00 38.04 -22.86
C GLY A 406 22.89 37.66 -21.37
N GLY A 407 23.92 37.58 -20.53
CA GLY A 407 25.31 38.01 -20.60
C GLY A 407 25.71 38.64 -19.26
N PHE A 408 26.49 37.90 -18.46
CA PHE A 408 27.44 38.32 -17.40
C PHE A 408 26.98 39.08 -16.12
N GLY A 409 27.42 38.56 -14.97
CA GLY A 409 27.59 39.32 -13.71
C GLY A 409 28.16 38.48 -12.57
N LYS A 410 29.39 38.77 -12.15
CA LYS A 410 30.20 38.05 -11.14
C LYS A 410 29.95 38.51 -9.69
N GLU A 411 30.17 37.56 -8.77
CA GLU A 411 30.80 37.62 -7.44
C GLU A 411 30.36 38.67 -6.40
N LYS A 412 30.03 38.18 -5.19
CA LYS A 412 30.79 38.53 -3.97
C LYS A 412 30.58 37.56 -2.81
N LYS A 413 31.70 37.05 -2.30
CA LYS A 413 31.91 36.40 -1.00
C LYS A 413 31.71 37.40 0.15
N MET A 414 31.12 36.96 1.25
CA MET A 414 31.47 37.44 2.58
C MET A 414 31.29 36.33 3.62
N THR A 415 32.37 36.04 4.33
CA THR A 415 32.46 35.18 5.52
C THR A 415 32.37 36.09 6.76
N ILE A 416 31.92 35.58 7.91
CA ILE A 416 32.60 35.63 9.24
C ILE A 416 31.70 35.09 10.38
N ASN A 417 32.24 34.05 11.04
CA ASN A 417 32.31 33.65 12.46
C ASN A 417 31.12 33.59 13.46
N ASN A 418 30.95 32.35 13.97
CA ASN A 418 30.97 31.84 15.36
C ASN A 418 30.37 32.63 16.54
N GLY A 419 29.49 31.94 17.28
CA GLY A 419 29.18 32.14 18.70
C GLY A 419 28.79 30.81 19.37
N ASN A 420 29.32 30.57 20.57
CA ASN A 420 29.40 29.30 21.31
C ASN A 420 28.43 29.26 22.52
N GLY A 421 28.05 28.05 22.97
CA GLY A 421 27.61 27.72 24.34
C GLY A 421 26.09 27.62 24.57
N GLN A 422 25.53 26.73 25.39
CA GLN A 422 26.04 25.81 26.42
C GLN A 422 25.06 24.62 26.61
N ASN A 423 25.61 23.45 26.94
CA ASN A 423 24.90 22.25 27.40
C ASN A 423 24.67 22.28 28.91
N THR A 424 23.52 21.76 29.36
CA THR A 424 23.23 21.44 30.77
C THR A 424 22.85 19.96 30.91
N THR A 425 23.74 19.19 31.53
CA THR A 425 23.52 17.77 31.91
C THR A 425 22.92 17.67 33.30
N ARG A 426 21.92 16.81 33.46
CA ARG A 426 21.37 16.38 34.76
C ARG A 426 21.55 14.86 34.87
N SER A 427 22.24 14.40 35.91
CA SER A 427 22.50 12.99 36.18
C SER A 427 21.39 12.36 37.03
N THR A 428 20.97 11.16 36.67
CA THR A 428 20.25 10.23 37.55
C THR A 428 20.95 8.88 37.53
N THR A 429 21.28 8.40 38.73
CA THR A 429 21.94 7.13 39.03
C THR A 429 21.01 5.94 38.76
N VAL A 430 21.49 4.94 38.02
CA VAL A 430 20.83 3.65 37.78
C VAL A 430 21.80 2.50 38.13
N GLU A 431 21.20 1.44 38.65
CA GLU A 431 21.72 0.17 39.14
C GLU A 431 22.82 -0.48 38.26
N GLU A 432 23.81 -1.08 38.93
CA GLU A 432 24.87 -1.88 38.32
C GLU A 432 24.33 -3.24 37.82
N ASP A 433 24.44 -3.52 36.50
CA ASP A 433 25.11 -4.72 35.95
C ASP A 433 24.91 -5.00 34.44
N LEU A 434 24.52 -4.03 33.61
CA LEU A 434 24.62 -4.16 32.15
C LEU A 434 25.30 -2.93 31.55
N LYS A 435 26.54 -3.09 31.09
CA LYS A 435 27.27 -2.08 30.31
C LYS A 435 27.61 -2.67 28.95
N LEU A 436 27.47 -1.87 27.89
CA LEU A 436 28.01 -2.22 26.57
C LEU A 436 29.53 -2.23 26.66
N VAL A 437 30.16 -3.29 26.19
CA VAL A 437 31.63 -3.48 26.20
C VAL A 437 32.22 -3.37 24.79
N GLY A 438 31.38 -3.38 23.75
CA GLY A 438 31.78 -3.31 22.35
C GLY A 438 32.15 -4.68 21.80
N PHE A 439 32.00 -4.85 20.49
CA PHE A 439 32.16 -6.12 19.79
C PHE A 439 33.49 -6.81 20.09
N SER A 440 34.60 -6.04 20.11
CA SER A 440 35.95 -6.60 20.31
C SER A 440 36.18 -7.13 21.74
N ASN A 441 35.42 -6.65 22.72
CA ASN A 441 35.50 -7.08 24.11
C ASN A 441 34.34 -8.02 24.49
N PHE A 442 33.41 -8.28 23.57
CA PHE A 442 32.27 -9.16 23.80
C PHE A 442 32.70 -10.62 23.74
N VAL A 443 32.61 -11.32 24.87
CA VAL A 443 32.87 -12.76 24.94
C VAL A 443 31.55 -13.51 24.79
N ARG A 444 31.32 -14.11 23.61
CA ARG A 444 30.11 -14.90 23.36
C ARG A 444 30.11 -16.17 24.21
N THR A 445 29.05 -16.32 25.00
CA THR A 445 28.74 -17.55 25.74
C THR A 445 27.31 -17.97 25.48
N ASN A 446 27.06 -19.24 25.18
CA ASN A 446 25.72 -19.81 25.08
C ASN A 446 25.44 -20.67 26.33
N PRO A 447 24.80 -20.09 27.38
CA PRO A 447 24.47 -20.81 28.61
C PRO A 447 23.31 -21.79 28.45
N LYS A 448 22.65 -21.83 27.28
CA LYS A 448 21.43 -22.60 27.03
C LYS A 448 20.32 -22.34 28.07
N SER A 449 20.00 -21.06 28.28
CA SER A 449 19.13 -20.57 29.35
C SER A 449 17.66 -20.32 28.97
N ASP A 450 17.19 -20.74 27.78
CA ASP A 450 15.78 -20.60 27.41
C ASP A 450 14.86 -21.16 28.50
N ARG A 451 13.83 -20.39 28.86
CA ARG A 451 12.88 -20.77 29.91
C ARG A 451 11.81 -21.75 29.43
N PHE A 452 11.65 -21.86 28.12
CA PHE A 452 10.74 -22.76 27.44
C PHE A 452 11.34 -23.15 26.09
N THR A 453 10.99 -24.31 25.56
CA THR A 453 11.57 -24.82 24.32
C THR A 453 11.08 -24.02 23.11
N VAL A 454 12.00 -23.31 22.46
CA VAL A 454 11.78 -22.58 21.21
C VAL A 454 12.34 -23.38 20.03
N LYS A 455 11.53 -23.60 18.99
CA LYS A 455 11.92 -24.36 17.81
C LYS A 455 12.53 -23.45 16.73
N ARG A 456 11.74 -22.50 16.22
CA ARG A 456 12.07 -21.63 15.08
C ARG A 456 11.11 -20.46 14.97
N PHE A 457 11.40 -19.52 14.08
CA PHE A 457 10.38 -18.57 13.60
C PHE A 457 9.23 -19.32 12.90
N HIS A 458 8.00 -18.93 13.20
CA HIS A 458 6.79 -19.52 12.62
C HIS A 458 6.23 -18.66 11.48
N HIS A 459 5.96 -17.39 11.74
CA HIS A 459 5.54 -16.39 10.75
C HIS A 459 5.78 -14.97 11.26
N VAL A 460 5.64 -13.99 10.37
CA VAL A 460 5.56 -12.57 10.70
C VAL A 460 4.22 -12.04 10.21
N GLU A 461 3.45 -11.38 11.09
CA GLU A 461 2.18 -10.75 10.73
C GLU A 461 2.34 -9.24 10.58
N PHE A 462 1.96 -8.73 9.41
CA PHE A 462 1.80 -7.32 9.11
C PHE A 462 0.35 -6.91 9.29
N TRP A 463 0.15 -5.79 9.98
CA TRP A 463 -1.12 -5.09 9.95
C TRP A 463 -1.04 -3.98 8.90
N CYS A 464 -2.02 -3.97 8.00
CA CYS A 464 -2.01 -3.13 6.80
C CYS A 464 -3.42 -2.64 6.46
N GLY A 465 -3.52 -1.48 5.81
CA GLY A 465 -4.83 -0.88 5.51
C GLY A 465 -5.66 -1.66 4.48
N ASP A 466 -5.00 -2.43 3.60
CA ASP A 466 -5.63 -3.36 2.67
C ASP A 466 -4.71 -4.57 2.46
N ALA A 467 -5.18 -5.76 2.83
CA ALA A 467 -4.36 -6.97 2.88
C ALA A 467 -4.15 -7.55 1.48
N THR A 468 -5.13 -7.45 0.57
CA THR A 468 -4.98 -7.87 -0.83
C THR A 468 -3.87 -7.10 -1.54
N ASN A 469 -3.89 -5.76 -1.50
CA ASN A 469 -2.89 -4.92 -2.18
C ASN A 469 -1.48 -5.22 -1.66
N THR A 470 -1.34 -5.27 -0.34
CA THR A 470 -0.05 -5.48 0.32
C THR A 470 0.48 -6.89 0.03
N ALA A 471 -0.33 -7.93 0.24
CA ALA A 471 0.07 -9.32 0.00
C ALA A 471 0.44 -9.56 -1.47
N LEU A 472 -0.32 -9.04 -2.44
CA LEU A 472 -0.03 -9.25 -3.86
C LEU A 472 1.24 -8.51 -4.32
N ARG A 473 1.57 -7.36 -3.73
CA ARG A 473 2.86 -6.69 -4.00
C ARG A 473 4.02 -7.49 -3.42
N PHE A 474 3.92 -7.94 -2.16
CA PHE A 474 4.96 -8.76 -1.54
C PHE A 474 5.13 -10.09 -2.28
N SER A 475 4.04 -10.72 -2.71
CA SER A 475 4.06 -11.95 -3.48
C SER A 475 4.86 -11.81 -4.77
N TRP A 476 4.57 -10.75 -5.54
CA TRP A 476 5.31 -10.44 -6.75
C TRP A 476 6.76 -10.02 -6.50
N GLY A 477 6.97 -9.14 -5.54
CA GLY A 477 8.26 -8.49 -5.28
C GLY A 477 9.28 -9.43 -4.65
N LEU A 478 8.84 -10.38 -3.82
CA LEU A 478 9.70 -11.36 -3.14
C LEU A 478 9.61 -12.76 -3.75
N GLY A 479 8.66 -13.01 -4.65
CA GLY A 479 8.45 -14.32 -5.22
C GLY A 479 7.84 -15.29 -4.21
N MET A 480 6.89 -14.82 -3.40
CA MET A 480 6.23 -15.60 -2.36
C MET A 480 4.77 -15.88 -2.75
N PRO A 481 4.39 -17.09 -3.17
CA PRO A 481 3.04 -17.39 -3.61
C PRO A 481 2.05 -17.26 -2.46
N LEU A 482 0.84 -16.83 -2.79
CA LEU A 482 -0.30 -16.86 -1.88
C LEU A 482 -0.66 -18.31 -1.61
N LEU A 483 -0.44 -18.76 -0.38
CA LEU A 483 -0.62 -20.15 0.02
C LEU A 483 -2.00 -20.37 0.65
N ALA A 484 -2.38 -19.50 1.57
CA ALA A 484 -3.62 -19.64 2.34
C ALA A 484 -4.30 -18.30 2.57
N LYS A 485 -5.60 -18.33 2.83
CA LYS A 485 -6.38 -17.14 3.15
C LYS A 485 -7.43 -17.41 4.21
N SER A 486 -7.84 -16.36 4.89
CA SER A 486 -9.01 -16.31 5.77
C SER A 486 -9.69 -14.96 5.52
N ASP A 487 -10.81 -14.96 4.82
CA ASP A 487 -11.52 -13.76 4.36
C ASP A 487 -13.05 -14.01 4.36
N LEU A 488 -13.84 -13.10 3.76
CA LEU A 488 -15.29 -13.28 3.65
C LEU A 488 -15.70 -14.59 2.98
N SER A 489 -14.91 -15.09 2.02
CA SER A 489 -15.21 -16.34 1.30
C SER A 489 -14.96 -17.59 2.14
N THR A 490 -14.13 -17.50 3.18
CA THR A 490 -13.90 -18.57 4.16
C THR A 490 -14.77 -18.40 5.41
N GLY A 491 -15.74 -17.48 5.38
CA GLY A 491 -16.64 -17.18 6.50
C GLY A 491 -16.07 -16.23 7.56
N ASN A 492 -14.88 -15.65 7.39
CA ASN A 492 -14.35 -14.65 8.30
C ASN A 492 -14.85 -13.26 7.92
N SER A 493 -15.77 -12.73 8.72
CA SER A 493 -16.36 -11.39 8.59
C SER A 493 -15.70 -10.34 9.47
N THR A 494 -14.64 -10.69 10.19
CA THR A 494 -13.92 -9.79 11.11
C THR A 494 -12.70 -9.15 10.44
N HIS A 495 -11.92 -9.96 9.73
CA HIS A 495 -10.70 -9.51 9.06
C HIS A 495 -10.42 -10.32 7.79
N ALA A 496 -9.67 -9.73 6.87
CA ALA A 496 -9.05 -10.42 5.75
C ALA A 496 -7.59 -10.71 6.10
N SER A 497 -7.17 -11.96 5.95
CA SER A 497 -5.82 -12.44 6.24
C SER A 497 -5.28 -13.27 5.08
N TYR A 498 -4.13 -12.89 4.53
CA TYR A 498 -3.45 -13.61 3.44
C TYR A 498 -2.06 -14.07 3.83
N LEU A 499 -1.78 -15.35 3.63
CA LEU A 499 -0.51 -15.98 3.94
C LEU A 499 0.31 -16.20 2.68
N LEU A 500 1.47 -15.57 2.61
CA LEU A 500 2.50 -15.85 1.61
C LEU A 500 3.55 -16.79 2.18
N ARG A 501 4.02 -17.75 1.39
CA ARG A 501 5.09 -18.69 1.79
C ARG A 501 6.17 -18.80 0.74
N SER A 502 7.44 -18.81 1.16
CA SER A 502 8.58 -19.23 0.33
C SER A 502 9.57 -20.01 1.21
N GLY A 503 9.77 -21.29 0.90
CA GLY A 503 10.38 -22.25 1.82
C GLY A 503 9.62 -22.33 3.16
N GLU A 504 10.33 -22.08 4.25
CA GLU A 504 9.81 -21.99 5.63
C GLU A 504 9.39 -20.56 6.03
N LEU A 505 9.69 -19.54 5.22
CA LEU A 505 9.29 -18.15 5.49
C LEU A 505 7.79 -17.98 5.27
N ASN A 506 7.09 -17.48 6.29
CA ASN A 506 5.67 -17.16 6.25
C ASN A 506 5.44 -15.69 6.57
N PHE A 507 4.80 -14.95 5.65
CA PHE A 507 4.30 -13.61 5.88
C PHE A 507 2.78 -13.59 5.83
N LEU A 508 2.17 -13.05 6.88
CA LEU A 508 0.73 -12.92 7.03
C LEU A 508 0.36 -11.44 6.94
N PHE A 509 -0.61 -11.09 6.10
CA PHE A 509 -1.09 -9.71 5.95
C PHE A 509 -2.53 -9.65 6.38
N THR A 510 -2.82 -8.82 7.38
CA THR A 510 -4.15 -8.73 8.01
C THR A 510 -4.70 -7.30 7.92
N ALA A 511 -5.97 -7.17 7.54
CA ALA A 511 -6.71 -5.90 7.50
C ALA A 511 -8.14 -6.08 8.05
N PRO A 512 -8.71 -5.09 8.76
CA PRO A 512 -10.06 -5.18 9.31
C PRO A 512 -11.13 -5.04 8.24
N TYR A 513 -12.19 -5.84 8.37
CA TYR A 513 -13.48 -5.51 7.78
C TYR A 513 -14.21 -4.44 8.60
N SER A 514 -15.19 -3.81 7.97
CA SER A 514 -16.11 -2.87 8.64
C SER A 514 -16.79 -3.53 9.84
N SER A 515 -16.95 -2.76 10.92
CA SER A 515 -17.68 -3.23 12.11
C SER A 515 -19.16 -3.52 11.82
N ALA A 516 -19.73 -2.91 10.77
CA ALA A 516 -21.10 -3.14 10.36
C ALA A 516 -21.34 -4.57 9.81
N ILE A 517 -20.28 -5.27 9.38
CA ILE A 517 -20.38 -6.62 8.80
C ILE A 517 -20.33 -7.70 9.89
N SER A 518 -19.56 -7.47 10.96
CA SER A 518 -19.44 -8.38 12.10
C SER A 518 -20.67 -8.32 13.01
N THR A 519 -21.81 -8.83 12.52
CA THR A 519 -23.11 -8.81 13.22
C THR A 519 -23.40 -10.07 14.05
N HIS A 520 -22.52 -11.08 14.00
CA HIS A 520 -22.70 -12.33 14.73
C HIS A 520 -22.34 -12.20 16.22
N GLN A 521 -23.12 -12.85 17.09
CA GLN A 521 -22.87 -12.89 18.55
C GLN A 521 -21.57 -13.64 18.92
N THR A 522 -21.03 -14.45 18.00
CA THR A 522 -19.76 -15.18 18.13
C THR A 522 -18.76 -14.69 17.10
N SER A 523 -17.52 -14.40 17.52
CA SER A 523 -16.45 -13.93 16.62
C SER A 523 -16.14 -14.95 15.52
N SER A 524 -16.06 -14.49 14.27
CA SER A 524 -15.67 -15.26 13.09
C SER A 524 -14.16 -15.20 12.79
N ALA A 525 -13.38 -14.54 13.67
CA ALA A 525 -11.96 -14.32 13.47
C ALA A 525 -11.16 -15.63 13.58
N SER A 526 -10.42 -15.98 12.53
CA SER A 526 -9.46 -17.10 12.54
C SER A 526 -8.23 -16.84 13.42
N ILE A 527 -7.89 -15.56 13.60
CA ILE A 527 -6.88 -15.07 14.56
C ILE A 527 -7.65 -14.42 15.73
N PRO A 528 -7.90 -15.14 16.84
CA PRO A 528 -8.76 -14.64 17.91
C PRO A 528 -8.12 -13.52 18.75
N THR A 529 -6.84 -13.22 18.55
CA THR A 529 -6.16 -12.08 19.17
C THR A 529 -6.35 -10.77 18.38
N PHE A 530 -6.98 -10.84 17.20
CA PHE A 530 -7.31 -9.67 16.41
C PHE A 530 -8.39 -8.84 17.09
N ASP A 531 -8.12 -7.54 17.27
CA ASP A 531 -9.10 -6.57 17.76
C ASP A 531 -9.09 -5.34 16.85
N ARG A 532 -10.28 -4.94 16.36
CA ARG A 532 -10.41 -3.83 15.41
C ARG A 532 -9.96 -2.50 16.03
N SER A 533 -10.24 -2.26 17.31
CA SER A 533 -9.87 -0.98 17.95
C SER A 533 -8.36 -0.84 18.12
N THR A 534 -7.69 -1.94 18.49
CA THR A 534 -6.24 -2.07 18.56
C THR A 534 -5.63 -1.93 17.17
N PHE A 535 -6.21 -2.57 16.15
CA PHE A 535 -5.78 -2.40 14.75
C PHE A 535 -5.83 -0.94 14.31
N LEU A 536 -6.95 -0.24 14.50
CA LEU A 536 -7.11 1.13 14.03
C LEU A 536 -6.10 2.07 14.70
N SER A 537 -5.83 1.85 16.00
CA SER A 537 -4.84 2.62 16.75
C SER A 537 -3.41 2.33 16.26
N PHE A 538 -3.06 1.05 16.09
CA PHE A 538 -1.76 0.61 15.58
C PHE A 538 -1.51 1.16 14.17
N PHE A 539 -2.48 1.03 13.26
CA PHE A 539 -2.34 1.45 11.88
C PHE A 539 -2.25 2.97 11.73
N ALA A 540 -3.03 3.72 12.53
CA ALA A 540 -2.91 5.17 12.56
C ALA A 540 -1.50 5.62 13.00
N ALA A 541 -0.96 4.98 14.04
CA ALA A 541 0.35 5.30 14.60
C ALA A 541 1.51 4.88 13.68
N HIS A 542 1.47 3.69 13.09
CA HIS A 542 2.63 3.09 12.42
C HIS A 542 2.52 2.99 10.88
N GLY A 543 1.32 3.04 10.31
CA GLY A 543 1.08 2.69 8.91
C GLY A 543 1.25 1.19 8.66
N LEU A 544 1.81 0.80 7.51
CA LEU A 544 2.21 -0.59 7.25
C LEU A 544 3.36 -0.98 8.19
N ALA A 545 3.11 -1.89 9.13
CA ALA A 545 4.12 -2.35 10.09
C ALA A 545 3.87 -3.79 10.56
N VAL A 546 4.91 -4.42 11.11
CA VAL A 546 4.81 -5.75 11.72
C VAL A 546 4.13 -5.63 13.08
N ARG A 547 3.04 -6.37 13.26
CA ARG A 547 2.33 -6.49 14.55
C ARG A 547 2.87 -7.65 15.37
N ALA A 548 3.07 -8.82 14.76
CA ALA A 548 3.48 -10.02 15.48
C ALA A 548 4.71 -10.69 14.87
N VAL A 549 5.69 -11.00 15.72
CA VAL A 549 6.77 -11.94 15.42
C VAL A 549 6.40 -13.26 16.09
N ALA A 550 6.08 -14.29 15.31
CA ALA A 550 5.61 -15.55 15.84
C ALA A 550 6.72 -16.60 15.92
N LEU A 551 6.79 -17.29 17.06
CA LEU A 551 7.70 -18.41 17.31
C LEU A 551 6.91 -19.71 17.43
N GLU A 552 7.42 -20.76 16.81
CA GLU A 552 6.96 -22.11 17.10
C GLU A 552 7.64 -22.57 18.40
N VAL A 553 6.82 -22.92 19.39
CA VAL A 553 7.27 -23.41 20.70
C VAL A 553 6.69 -24.80 20.94
N GLU A 554 7.26 -25.53 21.89
CA GLU A 554 6.75 -26.86 22.25
C GLU A 554 5.32 -26.77 22.83
N ASP A 555 5.07 -25.81 23.73
CA ASP A 555 3.77 -25.58 24.34
C ASP A 555 3.56 -24.07 24.57
N ALA A 556 2.59 -23.48 23.87
CA ALA A 556 2.28 -22.05 23.95
C ALA A 556 1.66 -21.66 25.29
N GLU A 557 0.93 -22.56 25.97
CA GLU A 557 0.39 -22.29 27.32
C GLU A 557 1.53 -22.18 28.32
N PHE A 558 2.46 -23.13 28.29
CA PHE A 558 3.63 -23.14 29.17
C PHE A 558 4.56 -21.95 28.88
N ALA A 559 4.82 -21.64 27.61
CA ALA A 559 5.63 -20.50 27.21
C ALA A 559 5.03 -19.17 27.69
N PHE A 560 3.71 -18.99 27.55
CA PHE A 560 3.01 -17.81 28.04
C PHE A 560 3.08 -17.68 29.55
N ALA A 561 2.70 -18.73 30.29
CA ALA A 561 2.69 -18.72 31.76
C ALA A 561 4.10 -18.43 32.32
N THR A 562 5.12 -19.07 31.75
CA THR A 562 6.52 -18.86 32.13
C THR A 562 6.99 -17.45 31.80
N SER A 563 6.62 -16.92 30.64
CA SER A 563 6.96 -15.54 30.25
C SER A 563 6.37 -14.52 31.24
N VAL A 564 5.07 -14.63 31.53
CA VAL A 564 4.36 -13.71 32.45
C VAL A 564 4.92 -13.83 33.87
N ALA A 565 5.20 -15.03 34.35
CA ALA A 565 5.84 -15.25 35.66
C ALA A 565 7.24 -14.61 35.77
N ASN A 566 7.91 -14.38 34.62
CA ASN A 566 9.21 -13.73 34.56
C ASN A 566 9.15 -12.26 34.09
N GLY A 567 7.96 -11.65 34.12
CA GLY A 567 7.76 -10.22 33.92
C GLY A 567 7.33 -9.80 32.52
N ALA A 568 7.04 -10.74 31.60
CA ALA A 568 6.44 -10.38 30.32
C ALA A 568 5.06 -9.75 30.53
N MET A 569 4.78 -8.67 29.82
CA MET A 569 3.45 -8.06 29.81
C MET A 569 2.53 -8.89 28.90
N PRO A 570 1.42 -9.46 29.43
CA PRO A 570 0.50 -10.23 28.61
C PRO A 570 -0.20 -9.34 27.57
N SER A 571 -0.36 -9.86 26.35
CA SER A 571 -1.16 -9.24 25.28
C SER A 571 -2.44 -10.04 25.03
N SER A 572 -2.31 -11.35 24.85
CA SER A 572 -3.45 -12.27 24.75
C SER A 572 -3.14 -13.58 25.46
N PRO A 573 -4.05 -14.10 26.31
CA PRO A 573 -3.85 -15.38 26.98
C PRO A 573 -3.82 -16.55 25.97
N PRO A 574 -3.41 -17.75 26.38
CA PRO A 574 -3.45 -18.92 25.51
C PRO A 574 -4.89 -19.24 25.05
N ILE A 575 -5.07 -19.40 23.75
CA ILE A 575 -6.35 -19.74 23.11
C ILE A 575 -6.13 -20.99 22.25
N ASN A 576 -6.95 -22.01 22.48
CA ASN A 576 -6.99 -23.20 21.64
C ASN A 576 -7.86 -22.91 20.41
N LEU A 577 -7.28 -23.03 19.22
CA LEU A 577 -7.94 -22.75 17.94
C LEU A 577 -8.71 -23.95 17.38
N GLY A 578 -8.69 -25.10 18.06
CA GLY A 578 -9.06 -26.39 17.50
C GLY A 578 -7.86 -27.10 16.89
N ASP A 579 -8.05 -28.37 16.51
CA ASP A 579 -7.02 -29.22 15.91
C ASP A 579 -5.71 -29.27 16.70
N GLY A 580 -5.75 -29.14 18.03
CA GLY A 580 -4.54 -29.14 18.87
C GLY A 580 -3.62 -27.93 18.68
N VAL A 581 -4.04 -26.87 17.98
CA VAL A 581 -3.27 -25.65 17.80
C VAL A 581 -3.57 -24.66 18.91
N VAL A 582 -2.53 -24.14 19.57
CA VAL A 582 -2.67 -23.12 20.62
C VAL A 582 -1.83 -21.91 20.26
N ILE A 583 -2.41 -20.72 20.44
CA ILE A 583 -1.71 -19.44 20.29
C ILE A 583 -1.77 -18.62 21.58
N ALA A 584 -0.71 -17.86 21.87
CA ALA A 584 -0.67 -16.90 22.98
C ALA A 584 0.23 -15.71 22.62
N GLU A 585 0.07 -14.56 23.25
CA GLU A 585 0.85 -13.36 22.93
C GLU A 585 1.31 -12.59 24.17
N VAL A 586 2.57 -12.15 24.15
CA VAL A 586 3.12 -11.18 25.11
C VAL A 586 3.71 -9.99 24.37
N ARG A 587 3.80 -8.82 25.02
CA ARG A 587 4.42 -7.63 24.40
C ARG A 587 5.93 -7.84 24.26
N LEU A 588 6.47 -7.53 23.08
CA LEU A 588 7.90 -7.60 22.79
C LEU A 588 8.58 -6.24 23.00
N TYR A 589 8.21 -5.23 22.20
CA TYR A 589 8.58 -3.82 22.37
C TYR A 589 7.58 -2.95 21.61
N GLY A 590 7.28 -1.76 22.14
CA GLY A 590 6.21 -0.90 21.60
C GLY A 590 4.89 -1.67 21.48
N ASP A 591 4.27 -1.59 20.31
CA ASP A 591 3.06 -2.35 19.97
C ASP A 591 3.36 -3.65 19.18
N VAL A 592 4.61 -4.12 19.17
CA VAL A 592 4.96 -5.44 18.62
C VAL A 592 4.72 -6.52 19.67
N VAL A 593 4.10 -7.63 19.27
CA VAL A 593 3.90 -8.80 20.13
C VAL A 593 4.80 -9.96 19.71
N LEU A 594 5.26 -10.72 20.71
CA LEU A 594 5.85 -12.04 20.51
C LEU A 594 4.71 -13.06 20.63
N ARG A 595 4.40 -13.71 19.52
CA ARG A 595 3.33 -14.72 19.45
C ARG A 595 3.93 -16.12 19.62
N TYR A 596 3.41 -16.90 20.55
CA TYR A 596 3.74 -18.31 20.70
C TYR A 596 2.71 -19.15 19.95
N VAL A 597 3.18 -20.11 19.16
CA VAL A 597 2.33 -21.09 18.45
C VAL A 597 2.83 -22.49 18.77
N SER A 598 1.95 -23.38 19.19
CA SER A 598 2.27 -24.80 19.42
C SER A 598 1.22 -25.72 18.81
N TYR A 599 1.68 -26.88 18.34
CA TYR A 599 0.87 -27.92 17.72
C TYR A 599 0.91 -29.18 18.61
N LYS A 600 -0.20 -29.52 19.28
CA LYS A 600 -0.30 -30.62 20.26
C LYS A 600 -0.60 -31.99 19.64
N VAL A 601 -1.08 -32.05 18.39
CA VAL A 601 -1.40 -33.31 17.69
C VAL A 601 -0.58 -33.40 16.40
N GLU A 602 -0.12 -34.61 16.04
CA GLU A 602 0.70 -34.82 14.84
C GLU A 602 -0.08 -34.47 13.55
N SER A 603 -1.39 -34.74 13.51
CA SER A 603 -2.26 -34.35 12.39
C SER A 603 -2.36 -32.84 12.20
N SER A 604 -2.12 -32.04 13.23
CA SER A 604 -2.12 -30.57 13.16
C SER A 604 -1.00 -30.04 12.28
N GLN A 605 0.06 -30.82 12.07
CA GLN A 605 1.16 -30.46 11.16
C GLN A 605 0.77 -30.53 9.68
N ASN A 606 -0.37 -31.16 9.36
CA ASN A 606 -0.92 -31.20 8.01
C ASN A 606 -1.76 -29.97 7.67
N LEU A 607 -2.00 -29.07 8.64
CA LEU A 607 -2.68 -27.81 8.37
C LEU A 607 -1.83 -26.97 7.41
N VAL A 608 -2.50 -26.26 6.50
CA VAL A 608 -1.83 -25.32 5.60
C VAL A 608 -1.16 -24.20 6.41
N PHE A 609 -1.83 -23.75 7.49
CA PHE A 609 -1.31 -22.76 8.43
C PHE A 609 -1.94 -22.86 9.84
N LEU A 610 -3.06 -22.17 10.07
CA LEU A 610 -3.83 -22.17 11.32
C LEU A 610 -5.28 -22.59 11.01
N PRO A 611 -6.04 -23.11 12.00
CA PRO A 611 -7.46 -23.38 11.82
C PRO A 611 -8.21 -22.13 11.32
N GLY A 612 -9.16 -22.34 10.39
CA GLY A 612 -9.90 -21.26 9.72
C GLY A 612 -9.20 -20.63 8.50
N PHE A 613 -7.99 -21.08 8.15
CA PHE A 613 -7.35 -20.74 6.88
C PHE A 613 -7.58 -21.82 5.81
N GLU A 614 -7.94 -21.38 4.60
CA GLU A 614 -8.15 -22.25 3.45
C GLU A 614 -7.01 -22.12 2.44
N SER A 615 -6.67 -23.21 1.75
CA SER A 615 -5.65 -23.22 0.69
C SER A 615 -6.11 -22.43 -0.53
N VAL A 616 -5.21 -21.64 -1.10
CA VAL A 616 -5.46 -20.88 -2.35
C VAL A 616 -4.87 -21.59 -3.57
N LEU A 617 -3.88 -22.46 -3.39
CA LEU A 617 -3.24 -23.16 -4.50
C LEU A 617 -4.19 -24.21 -5.09
N THR A 618 -4.50 -24.07 -6.38
CA THR A 618 -5.16 -25.09 -7.20
C THR A 618 -4.10 -25.93 -7.92
N ALA A 619 -4.43 -27.19 -8.23
CA ALA A 619 -3.53 -28.14 -8.90
C ALA A 619 -3.08 -27.72 -10.32
N GLU A 620 -3.60 -26.60 -10.84
CA GLU A 620 -3.43 -26.09 -12.21
C GLU A 620 -2.50 -24.85 -12.28
N SER A 621 -1.87 -24.44 -11.18
CA SER A 621 -0.89 -23.33 -11.21
C SER A 621 0.42 -23.79 -11.84
N ASP A 622 0.61 -23.48 -13.13
CA ASP A 622 1.67 -24.06 -13.95
C ASP A 622 3.11 -23.76 -13.48
N GLN A 623 3.34 -22.76 -12.62
CA GLN A 623 4.58 -22.57 -11.84
C GLN A 623 4.32 -21.58 -10.68
N PRO A 624 4.37 -21.99 -9.39
CA PRO A 624 4.32 -21.01 -8.29
C PRO A 624 5.55 -20.09 -8.35
N LEU A 625 5.37 -18.80 -8.03
CA LEU A 625 6.49 -17.88 -7.89
C LEU A 625 7.48 -18.44 -6.84
N ASP A 626 8.77 -18.44 -7.13
CA ASP A 626 9.80 -18.69 -6.11
C ASP A 626 11.12 -18.12 -6.61
N TYR A 627 11.70 -17.19 -5.86
CA TYR A 627 12.99 -16.57 -6.21
C TYR A 627 14.16 -17.13 -5.40
N GLY A 628 13.93 -18.11 -4.52
CA GLY A 628 14.98 -18.74 -3.72
C GLY A 628 15.05 -18.30 -2.25
N ILE A 629 14.09 -17.50 -1.77
CA ILE A 629 14.00 -17.15 -0.34
C ILE A 629 13.54 -18.38 0.45
N ARG A 630 14.11 -18.64 1.63
CA ARG A 630 13.84 -19.90 2.36
C ARG A 630 13.37 -19.72 3.79
N ARG A 631 13.86 -18.74 4.53
CA ARG A 631 13.51 -18.57 5.95
C ARG A 631 13.77 -17.15 6.44
N LEU A 632 13.16 -16.81 7.56
CA LEU A 632 13.57 -15.63 8.34
C LEU A 632 14.89 -15.97 9.05
N ASP A 633 15.89 -15.09 8.92
CA ASP A 633 17.16 -15.21 9.64
C ASP A 633 17.10 -14.48 10.98
N HIS A 634 16.66 -13.23 10.95
CA HIS A 634 16.52 -12.41 12.14
C HIS A 634 15.48 -11.30 11.92
N ALA A 635 14.90 -10.80 13.02
CA ALA A 635 13.91 -9.73 13.04
C ALA A 635 14.36 -8.62 14.00
N VAL A 636 14.65 -7.44 13.47
CA VAL A 636 15.32 -6.36 14.22
C VAL A 636 14.33 -5.32 14.71
N GLY A 637 14.38 -5.04 16.01
CA GLY A 637 13.59 -3.99 16.65
C GLY A 637 14.39 -2.70 16.87
N ASN A 638 13.76 -1.55 16.69
CA ASN A 638 14.28 -0.27 17.15
C ASN A 638 13.56 0.14 18.43
N VAL A 639 14.31 0.58 19.43
CA VAL A 639 13.84 1.02 20.74
C VAL A 639 14.52 2.35 21.13
N PRO A 640 13.90 3.20 21.96
CA PRO A 640 14.54 4.42 22.44
C PRO A 640 15.73 4.14 23.36
N GLU A 641 15.66 3.08 24.16
CA GLU A 641 16.69 2.67 25.11
C GLU A 641 16.92 1.16 25.02
N LEU A 642 18.15 0.75 24.71
CA LEU A 642 18.53 -0.62 24.39
C LEU A 642 18.57 -1.51 25.63
N LEU A 643 19.27 -1.09 26.68
CA LEU A 643 19.52 -1.95 27.85
C LEU A 643 18.23 -2.34 28.59
N PRO A 644 17.25 -1.44 28.84
CA PRO A 644 15.98 -1.83 29.42
C PRO A 644 15.21 -2.82 28.54
N ALA A 645 15.19 -2.61 27.22
CA ALA A 645 14.50 -3.50 26.28
C ALA A 645 15.14 -4.90 26.22
N VAL A 646 16.47 -4.96 26.10
CA VAL A 646 17.24 -6.22 26.13
C VAL A 646 17.01 -6.96 27.44
N SER A 647 17.08 -6.25 28.57
CA SER A 647 16.85 -6.83 29.90
C SER A 647 15.46 -7.42 30.02
N TYR A 648 14.43 -6.69 29.57
CA TYR A 648 13.06 -7.14 29.56
C TYR A 648 12.90 -8.45 28.77
N VAL A 649 13.33 -8.48 27.50
CA VAL A 649 13.19 -9.66 26.63
C VAL A 649 14.00 -10.85 27.15
N LYS A 650 15.27 -10.62 27.53
CA LYS A 650 16.15 -11.64 28.12
C LYS A 650 15.55 -12.24 29.38
N LYS A 651 14.96 -11.42 30.25
CA LYS A 651 14.40 -11.87 31.53
C LYS A 651 13.27 -12.87 31.34
N PHE A 652 12.31 -12.59 30.45
CA PHE A 652 11.13 -13.46 30.29
C PHE A 652 11.32 -14.64 29.35
N THR A 653 12.23 -14.54 28.37
CA THR A 653 12.52 -15.64 27.43
C THR A 653 13.62 -16.57 27.94
N GLY A 654 14.62 -16.02 28.65
CA GLY A 654 15.87 -16.71 28.93
C GLY A 654 16.87 -16.71 27.77
N PHE A 655 16.59 -15.98 26.69
CA PHE A 655 17.50 -15.86 25.54
C PHE A 655 18.85 -15.27 25.97
N HIS A 656 19.93 -15.77 25.38
CA HIS A 656 21.28 -15.29 25.69
C HIS A 656 21.74 -14.20 24.72
N GLU A 657 22.74 -13.44 25.15
CA GLU A 657 23.37 -12.42 24.32
C GLU A 657 24.26 -13.09 23.27
N PHE A 658 23.97 -12.83 22.00
CA PHE A 658 24.68 -13.43 20.87
C PHE A 658 25.81 -12.55 20.36
N ALA A 659 25.55 -11.25 20.24
CA ALA A 659 26.48 -10.23 19.76
C ALA A 659 26.04 -8.84 20.22
N GLU A 660 26.98 -7.89 20.26
CA GLU A 660 26.69 -6.46 20.43
C GLU A 660 27.61 -5.60 19.55
N PHE A 661 27.13 -4.42 19.21
CA PHE A 661 27.82 -3.42 18.41
C PHE A 661 27.58 -2.05 19.04
N THR A 662 28.63 -1.26 19.26
CA THR A 662 28.48 0.14 19.73
C THR A 662 28.70 1.13 18.61
N ALA A 663 28.41 2.42 18.84
CA ALA A 663 28.70 3.45 17.85
C ALA A 663 30.19 3.54 17.49
N GLU A 664 31.12 3.20 18.39
CA GLU A 664 32.54 3.11 18.07
C GLU A 664 32.86 1.94 17.12
N ASP A 665 32.05 0.88 17.16
CA ASP A 665 32.21 -0.30 16.31
C ASP A 665 31.68 -0.09 14.90
N VAL A 666 30.58 0.64 14.73
CA VAL A 666 29.80 0.68 13.47
C VAL A 666 29.39 2.06 12.99
N GLY A 667 29.55 3.11 13.81
CA GLY A 667 29.15 4.47 13.47
C GLY A 667 30.01 5.11 12.37
N THR A 668 29.43 6.09 11.68
CA THR A 668 30.16 6.99 10.78
C THR A 668 30.64 8.23 11.54
N SER A 669 31.39 9.10 10.85
CA SER A 669 31.69 10.44 11.39
C SER A 669 30.46 11.33 11.58
N GLU A 670 29.30 10.91 11.07
CA GLU A 670 28.08 11.70 11.01
C GLU A 670 26.93 11.12 11.85
N SER A 671 26.82 9.79 12.00
CA SER A 671 25.72 9.13 12.73
C SER A 671 26.15 7.77 13.33
N GLY A 672 25.33 7.19 14.22
CA GLY A 672 25.61 5.88 14.84
C GLY A 672 24.38 5.23 15.45
N LEU A 673 24.56 3.97 15.88
CA LEU A 673 23.62 3.19 16.66
C LEU A 673 24.38 2.33 17.67
N ASN A 674 23.71 1.93 18.75
CA ASN A 674 24.11 0.76 19.53
C ASN A 674 23.13 -0.37 19.24
N SER A 675 23.64 -1.60 19.16
CA SER A 675 22.85 -2.79 18.88
C SER A 675 23.25 -3.93 19.78
N LYS A 676 22.26 -4.72 20.22
CA LYS A 676 22.48 -5.93 21.00
C LYS A 676 21.51 -7.01 20.58
N MET A 677 22.03 -8.23 20.44
CA MET A 677 21.29 -9.34 19.88
C MET A 677 21.03 -10.43 20.90
N LEU A 678 19.78 -10.87 20.96
CA LEU A 678 19.36 -12.03 21.73
C LEU A 678 19.13 -13.24 20.83
N ALA A 679 19.47 -14.43 21.33
CA ALA A 679 19.27 -15.69 20.65
C ALA A 679 18.67 -16.75 21.57
N ASN A 680 17.88 -17.67 21.00
CA ASN A 680 17.45 -18.88 21.70
C ASN A 680 18.62 -19.88 21.85
N ASN A 681 18.41 -20.96 22.62
CA ASN A 681 19.42 -21.99 22.91
C ASN A 681 20.11 -22.56 21.66
N ASN A 682 19.35 -22.81 20.60
CA ASN A 682 19.83 -23.37 19.33
C ASN A 682 20.31 -22.29 18.35
N GLU A 683 20.16 -21.03 18.72
CA GLU A 683 20.53 -19.85 17.92
C GLU A 683 19.84 -19.80 16.55
N THR A 684 18.65 -20.41 16.45
CA THR A 684 17.78 -20.44 15.26
C THR A 684 16.81 -19.26 15.23
N VAL A 685 16.59 -18.61 16.36
CA VAL A 685 15.77 -17.41 16.52
C VAL A 685 16.67 -16.29 17.02
N LEU A 686 16.75 -15.22 16.25
CA LEU A 686 17.64 -14.09 16.48
C LEU A 686 16.82 -12.80 16.51
N ILE A 687 16.85 -12.09 17.63
CA ILE A 687 16.11 -10.84 17.85
C ILE A 687 17.10 -9.73 18.21
N PRO A 688 17.64 -9.02 17.21
CA PRO A 688 18.47 -7.84 17.43
C PRO A 688 17.61 -6.65 17.85
N MET A 689 18.15 -5.80 18.71
CA MET A 689 17.54 -4.53 19.11
C MET A 689 18.54 -3.40 18.95
N ASN A 690 18.09 -2.24 18.46
CA ASN A 690 18.92 -1.04 18.27
C ASN A 690 18.39 0.14 19.06
N GLU A 691 19.29 1.01 19.54
CA GLU A 691 18.96 2.35 20.06
C GLU A 691 19.69 3.46 19.27
N PRO A 692 19.14 4.68 19.23
CA PRO A 692 19.81 5.82 18.63
C PRO A 692 21.00 6.29 19.46
N VAL A 693 22.04 6.80 18.79
CA VAL A 693 23.10 7.57 19.44
C VAL A 693 22.91 9.06 19.16
N HIS A 694 22.68 9.82 20.24
CA HIS A 694 22.43 11.26 20.19
C HIS A 694 23.73 12.08 20.17
N GLY A 695 23.64 13.36 19.80
CA GLY A 695 24.78 14.29 19.78
C GLY A 695 25.73 14.11 18.59
N THR A 696 25.36 13.30 17.61
CA THR A 696 26.04 13.12 16.33
C THR A 696 25.69 14.26 15.35
N LYS A 697 26.50 14.47 14.31
CA LYS A 697 26.32 15.60 13.36
C LYS A 697 25.02 15.49 12.57
N ARG A 698 24.62 14.25 12.26
CA ARG A 698 23.34 13.91 11.64
C ARG A 698 22.48 13.16 12.61
N LYS A 699 21.17 13.29 12.40
CA LYS A 699 20.18 12.50 13.12
C LYS A 699 20.42 11.01 12.85
N SER A 700 20.43 10.19 13.90
CA SER A 700 20.49 8.74 13.77
C SER A 700 19.27 8.24 13.01
N GLN A 701 19.47 7.34 12.04
CA GLN A 701 18.39 6.62 11.35
C GLN A 701 17.47 5.86 12.30
N ILE A 702 17.96 5.44 13.48
CA ILE A 702 17.12 4.83 14.51
C ILE A 702 16.15 5.88 15.09
N GLN A 703 16.62 7.10 15.30
CA GLN A 703 15.77 8.20 15.75
C GLN A 703 14.76 8.59 14.66
N THR A 704 15.18 8.66 13.39
CA THR A 704 14.27 8.88 12.25
C THR A 704 13.19 7.79 12.21
N PHE A 705 13.55 6.52 12.41
CA PHE A 705 12.57 5.44 12.54
C PHE A 705 11.59 5.69 13.68
N LEU A 706 12.07 5.96 14.90
CA LEU A 706 11.21 6.11 16.09
C LEU A 706 10.22 7.27 15.93
N GLU A 707 10.61 8.34 15.25
CA GLU A 707 9.70 9.45 14.97
C GLU A 707 8.66 9.07 13.92
N HIS A 708 9.09 8.60 12.74
CA HIS A 708 8.17 8.28 11.65
C HIS A 708 7.27 7.07 11.96
N ASN A 709 7.73 6.19 12.85
CA ASN A 709 6.97 5.05 13.36
C ASN A 709 6.16 5.39 14.63
N GLU A 710 6.29 6.57 15.23
CA GLU A 710 5.64 6.90 16.53
C GLU A 710 6.01 5.95 17.69
N GLY A 711 7.27 5.52 17.74
CA GLY A 711 7.81 4.72 18.83
C GLY A 711 8.46 3.41 18.36
N PRO A 712 8.71 2.48 19.31
CA PRO A 712 9.40 1.22 19.02
C PRO A 712 8.67 0.34 18.00
N GLY A 713 9.42 -0.43 17.22
CA GLY A 713 8.84 -1.32 16.21
C GLY A 713 9.90 -2.14 15.48
N ILE A 714 9.45 -3.02 14.59
CA ILE A 714 10.34 -3.79 13.70
C ILE A 714 10.90 -2.85 12.62
N GLN A 715 12.22 -2.73 12.58
CA GLN A 715 12.94 -1.97 11.57
C GLN A 715 13.17 -2.79 10.31
N HIS A 716 13.65 -4.02 10.44
CA HIS A 716 13.87 -4.87 9.28
C HIS A 716 13.75 -6.35 9.58
N LEU A 717 13.51 -7.09 8.49
CA LEU A 717 13.45 -8.54 8.46
C LEU A 717 14.51 -9.04 7.48
N ALA A 718 15.42 -9.87 7.97
CA ALA A 718 16.45 -10.48 7.13
C ALA A 718 16.01 -11.84 6.61
N LEU A 719 15.93 -11.96 5.29
CA LEU A 719 15.39 -13.13 4.60
C LEU A 719 16.56 -13.89 3.99
N ALA A 720 16.77 -15.12 4.46
CA ALA A 720 17.84 -15.97 3.95
C ALA A 720 17.42 -16.59 2.62
N SER A 721 18.26 -16.41 1.60
CA SER A 721 18.16 -17.05 0.29
C SER A 721 19.16 -18.20 0.17
N GLU A 722 18.80 -19.23 -0.60
CA GLU A 722 19.71 -20.30 -1.00
C GLU A 722 20.62 -19.90 -2.18
N ASP A 723 20.18 -18.95 -3.00
CA ASP A 723 20.93 -18.33 -4.11
C ASP A 723 20.57 -16.84 -4.19
N ILE A 724 21.30 -16.02 -3.44
CA ILE A 724 21.09 -14.57 -3.37
C ILE A 724 21.22 -13.92 -4.74
N PHE A 725 22.10 -14.42 -5.61
CA PHE A 725 22.29 -13.85 -6.95
C PHE A 725 21.05 -14.09 -7.82
N GLY A 726 20.53 -15.33 -7.82
CA GLY A 726 19.26 -15.68 -8.46
C GLY A 726 18.09 -14.86 -7.93
N THR A 727 17.96 -14.78 -6.61
CA THR A 727 16.92 -13.99 -5.94
C THR A 727 16.97 -12.52 -6.35
N LEU A 728 18.14 -11.88 -6.30
CA LEU A 728 18.27 -10.46 -6.60
C LEU A 728 18.08 -10.14 -8.08
N ARG A 729 18.48 -11.03 -8.99
CA ARG A 729 18.15 -10.88 -10.42
C ARG A 729 16.64 -10.84 -10.63
N GLU A 730 15.89 -11.74 -9.98
CA GLU A 730 14.44 -11.77 -10.11
C GLU A 730 13.76 -10.57 -9.42
N MET A 731 14.20 -10.17 -8.23
CA MET A 731 13.66 -9.00 -7.53
C MET A 731 13.92 -7.71 -8.31
N ARG A 732 15.15 -7.49 -8.81
CA ARG A 732 15.52 -6.28 -9.57
C ARG A 732 14.77 -6.14 -10.89
N LYS A 733 14.51 -7.25 -11.61
CA LYS A 733 13.64 -7.26 -12.81
C LYS A 733 12.25 -6.70 -12.54
N ARG A 734 11.79 -6.73 -11.28
CA ARG A 734 10.44 -6.36 -10.87
C ARG A 734 10.36 -5.02 -10.15
N SER A 735 11.49 -4.42 -9.75
CA SER A 735 11.52 -3.13 -9.02
C SER A 735 10.73 -2.03 -9.76
N GLY A 736 10.95 -1.87 -11.06
CA GLY A 736 10.22 -0.90 -11.90
C GLY A 736 8.78 -1.31 -12.25
N LEU A 737 8.37 -2.54 -11.93
CA LEU A 737 7.06 -3.11 -12.26
C LEU A 737 6.29 -3.51 -10.98
N GLY A 738 6.38 -2.66 -9.96
CA GLY A 738 5.66 -2.82 -8.70
C GLY A 738 6.36 -3.61 -7.59
N GLY A 739 7.58 -4.10 -7.82
CA GLY A 739 8.40 -4.78 -6.82
C GLY A 739 9.05 -3.84 -5.79
N PHE A 740 10.12 -4.32 -5.17
CA PHE A 740 10.91 -3.57 -4.19
C PHE A 740 12.15 -2.95 -4.83
N GLU A 741 12.47 -1.74 -4.43
CA GLU A 741 13.72 -1.06 -4.81
C GLU A 741 14.81 -1.34 -3.78
N PHE A 742 16.06 -1.29 -4.21
CA PHE A 742 17.22 -1.50 -3.36
C PHE A 742 17.92 -0.17 -3.06
N MET A 743 18.67 -0.15 -1.96
CA MET A 743 19.57 0.95 -1.65
C MET A 743 20.61 1.14 -2.77
N PRO A 744 21.15 2.36 -2.96
CA PRO A 744 22.20 2.61 -3.94
C PRO A 744 23.40 1.67 -3.73
N SER A 745 23.92 1.12 -4.82
CA SER A 745 25.08 0.25 -4.78
C SER A 745 26.31 1.00 -4.26
N PRO A 746 27.19 0.35 -3.47
CA PRO A 746 28.50 0.88 -3.11
C PRO A 746 29.33 1.29 -4.33
N PRO A 747 30.32 2.20 -4.16
CA PRO A 747 31.20 2.57 -5.27
C PRO A 747 32.05 1.39 -5.75
N PRO A 748 32.50 1.36 -7.02
CA PRO A 748 33.35 0.29 -7.57
C PRO A 748 34.63 0.00 -6.75
N THR A 749 35.12 0.99 -6.00
CA THR A 749 36.26 0.83 -5.09
C THR A 749 35.99 -0.16 -3.96
N TYR A 750 34.74 -0.30 -3.50
CA TYR A 750 34.34 -1.30 -2.50
C TYR A 750 34.59 -2.73 -3.03
N TYR A 751 34.15 -3.00 -4.27
CA TYR A 751 34.27 -4.32 -4.91
C TYR A 751 35.71 -4.67 -5.29
N LYS A 752 36.50 -3.70 -5.73
CA LYS A 752 37.96 -3.88 -5.93
C LYS A 752 38.66 -4.36 -4.67
N ASN A 753 38.24 -3.86 -3.50
CA ASN A 753 38.78 -4.26 -2.21
C ASN A 753 38.21 -5.59 -1.68
N LEU A 754 37.09 -6.09 -2.22
CA LEU A 754 36.51 -7.38 -1.81
C LEU A 754 37.42 -8.56 -2.15
N LYS A 755 38.18 -8.48 -3.25
CA LYS A 755 39.14 -9.52 -3.63
C LYS A 755 40.14 -9.82 -2.50
N ASN A 756 40.53 -8.80 -1.74
CA ASN A 756 41.44 -8.94 -0.60
C ASN A 756 40.75 -9.48 0.67
N ARG A 757 39.43 -9.35 0.80
CA ARG A 757 38.66 -9.76 1.99
C ARG A 757 38.04 -11.16 1.88
N ALA A 758 37.56 -11.51 0.69
CA ALA A 758 36.76 -12.71 0.45
C ALA A 758 37.10 -13.44 -0.86
N GLY A 759 38.25 -13.15 -1.50
CA GLY A 759 38.64 -13.77 -2.78
C GLY A 759 38.99 -15.26 -2.72
N ASP A 760 39.13 -15.83 -1.53
CA ASP A 760 39.27 -17.27 -1.28
C ASP A 760 37.93 -17.99 -1.12
N VAL A 761 36.83 -17.26 -0.91
CA VAL A 761 35.47 -17.79 -0.77
C VAL A 761 34.63 -17.51 -2.02
N LEU A 762 34.76 -16.31 -2.59
CA LEU A 762 34.04 -15.87 -3.78
C LEU A 762 34.96 -15.89 -4.99
N THR A 763 34.48 -16.50 -6.07
CA THR A 763 35.14 -16.45 -7.38
C THR A 763 35.10 -15.03 -7.96
N GLU A 764 35.98 -14.74 -8.91
CA GLU A 764 36.00 -13.43 -9.58
C GLU A 764 34.68 -13.10 -10.28
N THR A 765 34.02 -14.11 -10.86
CA THR A 765 32.67 -13.98 -11.43
C THR A 765 31.63 -13.63 -10.37
N GLN A 766 31.67 -14.26 -9.19
CA GLN A 766 30.75 -13.94 -8.10
C GLN A 766 30.99 -12.53 -7.53
N ILE A 767 32.24 -12.08 -7.45
CA ILE A 767 32.55 -10.71 -7.04
C ILE A 767 31.99 -9.70 -8.05
N GLN A 768 32.08 -10.00 -9.35
CA GLN A 768 31.47 -9.18 -10.39
C GLN A 768 29.94 -9.17 -10.27
N GLU A 769 29.30 -10.32 -10.03
CA GLU A 769 27.86 -10.37 -9.76
C GLU A 769 27.48 -9.57 -8.50
N CYS A 770 28.31 -9.57 -7.46
CA CYS A 770 28.10 -8.71 -6.30
C CYS A 770 28.11 -7.22 -6.68
N GLU A 771 29.03 -6.79 -7.56
CA GLU A 771 29.11 -5.41 -8.04
C GLU A 771 27.86 -5.04 -8.88
N GLU A 772 27.50 -5.88 -9.84
CA GLU A 772 26.34 -5.68 -10.71
C GLU A 772 25.02 -5.61 -9.92
N LEU A 773 24.87 -6.45 -8.89
CA LEU A 773 23.65 -6.52 -8.09
C LEU A 773 23.70 -5.64 -6.83
N GLY A 774 24.81 -4.95 -6.54
CA GLY A 774 24.94 -4.09 -5.37
C GLY A 774 25.03 -4.83 -4.03
N VAL A 775 25.51 -6.08 -4.03
CA VAL A 775 25.61 -6.93 -2.83
C VAL A 775 26.79 -6.48 -1.96
N LEU A 776 26.54 -6.38 -0.66
CA LEU A 776 27.56 -6.17 0.37
C LEU A 776 28.06 -7.53 0.88
N VAL A 777 29.36 -7.64 1.13
CA VAL A 777 29.98 -8.88 1.60
C VAL A 777 30.78 -8.60 2.86
N ASP A 778 30.44 -9.29 3.94
CA ASP A 778 31.19 -9.29 5.21
C ASP A 778 31.74 -10.68 5.51
N ARG A 779 32.76 -10.72 6.38
CA ARG A 779 33.41 -11.97 6.79
C ARG A 779 33.78 -11.91 8.26
N ASP A 780 33.47 -12.99 8.98
CA ASP A 780 33.95 -13.23 10.34
C ASP A 780 34.92 -14.43 10.38
N ASP A 781 35.29 -14.85 11.59
CA ASP A 781 36.16 -15.99 11.85
C ASP A 781 35.54 -17.35 11.47
N GLN A 782 34.22 -17.42 11.24
CA GLN A 782 33.46 -18.66 11.06
C GLN A 782 32.86 -18.81 9.66
N GLY A 783 32.60 -17.70 8.95
CA GLY A 783 31.92 -17.71 7.66
C GLY A 783 31.89 -16.36 6.95
N THR A 784 31.17 -16.33 5.83
CA THR A 784 30.99 -15.15 4.96
C THR A 784 29.50 -14.84 4.83
N LEU A 785 29.15 -13.57 4.90
CA LEU A 785 27.79 -13.05 4.79
C LEU A 785 27.67 -12.18 3.54
N LEU A 786 26.78 -12.56 2.64
CA LEU A 786 26.31 -11.72 1.53
C LEU A 786 24.99 -11.09 1.97
N GLN A 787 24.84 -9.78 1.75
CA GLN A 787 23.64 -9.05 2.17
C GLN A 787 23.32 -7.88 1.25
N ILE A 788 22.05 -7.48 1.19
CA ILE A 788 21.61 -6.26 0.53
C ILE A 788 20.31 -5.77 1.16
N PHE A 789 20.09 -4.46 1.16
CA PHE A 789 18.94 -3.81 1.79
C PHE A 789 18.02 -3.19 0.74
N THR A 790 16.71 -3.40 0.92
CA THR A 790 15.69 -2.66 0.18
C THR A 790 15.62 -1.22 0.66
N LYS A 791 15.05 -0.34 -0.15
CA LYS A 791 14.42 0.88 0.36
C LYS A 791 13.24 0.51 1.29
N PRO A 792 12.68 1.47 2.06
CA PRO A 792 11.46 1.23 2.83
C PRO A 792 10.36 0.58 1.98
N ILE A 793 9.65 -0.38 2.57
CA ILE A 793 8.65 -1.19 1.85
C ILE A 793 7.25 -0.57 1.80
N GLY A 794 7.04 0.55 2.50
CA GLY A 794 5.81 1.36 2.45
C GLY A 794 6.13 2.85 2.29
N ASP A 795 5.16 3.71 2.60
CA ASP A 795 5.29 5.16 2.44
C ASP A 795 6.31 5.78 3.41
N ARG A 796 6.40 5.23 4.62
CA ARG A 796 7.21 5.79 5.71
C ARG A 796 8.65 5.23 5.65
N PRO A 797 9.67 6.01 6.05
CA PRO A 797 11.05 5.56 6.14
C PRO A 797 11.27 4.72 7.41
N THR A 798 10.45 3.67 7.59
CA THR A 798 10.43 2.82 8.77
C THR A 798 10.93 1.42 8.42
N ILE A 799 10.04 0.50 8.07
CA ILE A 799 10.39 -0.91 7.84
C ILE A 799 11.01 -1.13 6.45
N PHE A 800 12.08 -1.93 6.39
CA PHE A 800 12.71 -2.41 5.16
C PHE A 800 13.05 -3.91 5.24
N ILE A 801 13.49 -4.50 4.13
CA ILE A 801 13.88 -5.91 4.04
C ILE A 801 15.37 -6.00 3.77
N GLU A 802 16.03 -6.95 4.41
CA GLU A 802 17.38 -7.40 4.07
C GLU A 802 17.29 -8.76 3.40
N ILE A 803 17.98 -8.96 2.29
CA ILE A 803 18.16 -10.29 1.67
C ILE A 803 19.58 -10.75 1.96
N ILE A 804 19.73 -11.94 2.52
CA ILE A 804 21.04 -12.46 2.90
C ILE A 804 21.31 -13.86 2.39
N GLN A 805 22.59 -14.22 2.30
CA GLN A 805 23.05 -15.59 2.19
C GLN A 805 24.31 -15.78 3.04
N ARG A 806 24.34 -16.84 3.84
CA ARG A 806 25.47 -17.19 4.70
C ARG A 806 26.23 -18.35 4.06
N VAL A 807 27.56 -18.26 4.04
CA VAL A 807 28.47 -19.29 3.50
C VAL A 807 29.42 -19.74 4.60
N GLY A 808 29.45 -21.04 4.88
CA GLY A 808 30.26 -21.64 5.96
C GLY A 808 29.41 -22.21 7.10
N CYS A 809 30.08 -22.56 8.21
CA CYS A 809 29.52 -23.12 9.44
C CYS A 809 28.55 -24.30 9.28
N MET A 810 28.85 -25.20 8.34
CA MET A 810 28.06 -26.42 8.13
C MET A 810 28.40 -27.44 9.21
N VAL A 811 27.37 -27.89 9.95
CA VAL A 811 27.48 -28.89 11.02
C VAL A 811 26.53 -30.03 10.70
N LYS A 812 26.85 -31.25 11.16
CA LYS A 812 25.93 -32.39 11.10
C LYS A 812 25.21 -32.51 12.43
N ASP A 813 23.89 -32.68 12.40
CA ASP A 813 23.13 -33.05 13.59
C ASP A 813 23.37 -34.53 13.97
N ASP A 814 22.80 -34.96 15.10
CA ASP A 814 22.90 -36.33 15.61
C ASP A 814 22.32 -37.38 14.64
N LYS A 815 21.52 -36.95 13.66
CA LYS A 815 20.92 -37.78 12.60
C LYS A 815 21.70 -37.74 11.28
N GLY A 816 22.85 -37.04 11.25
CA GLY A 816 23.70 -36.90 10.07
C GLY A 816 23.22 -35.87 9.04
N LYS A 817 22.15 -35.12 9.31
CA LYS A 817 21.64 -34.06 8.42
C LYS A 817 22.54 -32.83 8.58
N LEU A 818 23.04 -32.33 7.45
CA LEU A 818 23.79 -31.08 7.39
C LEU A 818 22.84 -29.90 7.65
N TYR A 819 23.22 -29.02 8.57
CA TYR A 819 22.58 -27.75 8.83
C TYR A 819 23.63 -26.64 9.02
N GLN A 820 23.24 -25.40 8.75
CA GLN A 820 24.10 -24.25 8.96
C GLN A 820 23.88 -23.68 10.36
N LYS A 821 24.95 -23.45 11.12
CA LYS A 821 24.86 -22.81 12.44
C LYS A 821 24.28 -21.39 12.30
N GLY A 822 23.35 -21.03 13.19
CA GLY A 822 22.76 -19.69 13.23
C GLY A 822 23.81 -18.59 13.43
N GLY A 823 23.63 -17.47 12.73
CA GLY A 823 24.53 -16.31 12.77
C GLY A 823 25.91 -16.51 12.14
N CYS A 824 26.11 -17.55 11.32
CA CYS A 824 27.37 -17.78 10.58
C CYS A 824 27.76 -16.59 9.67
N GLY A 825 28.96 -16.03 9.82
CA GLY A 825 29.37 -14.85 9.05
C GLY A 825 28.96 -13.50 9.69
N GLY A 826 28.45 -13.52 10.92
CA GLY A 826 28.11 -12.32 11.69
C GLY A 826 26.85 -11.61 11.19
N PHE A 827 26.78 -10.30 11.38
CA PHE A 827 25.63 -9.46 10.99
C PHE A 827 26.06 -8.23 10.20
N GLY A 828 27.15 -8.37 9.43
CA GLY A 828 27.58 -7.28 8.56
C GLY A 828 28.27 -6.13 9.30
N LYS A 829 28.91 -6.35 10.45
CA LYS A 829 29.63 -5.30 11.19
C LYS A 829 30.49 -4.44 10.27
N GLY A 830 31.29 -5.08 9.42
CA GLY A 830 32.17 -4.39 8.47
C GLY A 830 31.43 -3.66 7.34
N ASN A 831 30.15 -3.99 7.12
CA ASN A 831 29.28 -3.37 6.13
C ASN A 831 28.37 -2.29 6.69
N ILE A 832 28.08 -2.26 8.00
CA ILE A 832 27.18 -1.27 8.60
C ILE A 832 27.69 0.15 8.33
N SER A 833 29.01 0.39 8.39
CA SER A 833 29.58 1.70 8.04
C SER A 833 29.39 2.09 6.57
N GLU A 834 29.41 1.12 5.64
CA GLU A 834 29.16 1.38 4.22
C GLU A 834 27.66 1.57 3.95
N LEU A 835 26.80 0.79 4.62
CA LEU A 835 25.36 0.99 4.61
C LEU A 835 24.98 2.41 5.06
N PHE A 836 25.58 2.90 6.15
CA PHE A 836 25.36 4.27 6.61
C PHE A 836 25.75 5.30 5.57
N LYS A 837 26.86 5.13 4.85
CA LYS A 837 27.23 6.03 3.75
C LYS A 837 26.17 6.02 2.65
N CYS A 838 25.67 4.85 2.26
CA CYS A 838 24.59 4.74 1.27
C CYS A 838 23.28 5.40 1.73
N VAL A 839 22.89 5.22 3.00
CA VAL A 839 21.71 5.86 3.59
C VAL A 839 21.89 7.38 3.66
N GLU A 840 23.04 7.86 4.15
CA GLU A 840 23.34 9.29 4.25
C GLU A 840 23.37 9.97 2.88
N GLU A 841 23.86 9.28 1.85
CA GLU A 841 23.84 9.76 0.47
C GLU A 841 22.41 9.80 -0.08
N TYR A 842 21.61 8.77 0.17
CA TYR A 842 20.18 8.76 -0.15
C TYR A 842 19.45 9.92 0.54
N GLU A 843 19.63 10.12 1.85
CA GLU A 843 19.04 11.24 2.58
C GLU A 843 19.51 12.61 2.07
N LYS A 844 20.77 12.74 1.63
CA LYS A 844 21.24 13.97 0.96
C LYS A 844 20.46 14.25 -0.31
N THR A 845 20.03 13.22 -1.05
CA THR A 845 19.15 13.42 -2.22
C THR A 845 17.75 13.87 -1.80
N LEU A 846 17.21 13.38 -0.68
CA LEU A 846 15.91 13.82 -0.14
C LEU A 846 15.94 15.30 0.31
N LEU A 847 17.06 15.75 0.90
CA LEU A 847 17.21 17.10 1.43
C LEU A 847 17.62 18.16 0.39
N LYS A 848 18.18 17.74 -0.76
CA LYS A 848 18.60 18.65 -1.84
C LYS A 848 17.43 19.27 -2.60
N THR A 849 16.23 18.69 -2.56
CA THR A 849 15.02 19.21 -3.21
C THR A 849 14.45 20.45 -2.50
N LYS A 850 15.03 20.90 -1.36
CA LYS A 850 14.62 22.11 -0.62
C LYS A 850 14.85 23.45 -1.35
N VAL A 851 15.29 23.46 -2.61
CA VAL A 851 15.60 24.70 -3.35
C VAL A 851 15.06 24.65 -4.78
N VAL A 852 13.74 24.77 -4.92
CA VAL A 852 13.14 25.57 -5.99
C VAL A 852 12.00 26.33 -5.32
N THR A 853 12.36 27.46 -4.70
CA THR A 853 11.40 28.49 -4.26
C THR A 853 10.90 29.27 -5.46
#